data_AF-A0A3Q3MHH1-F1
#
_entry.id   AF-A0A3Q3MHH1-F1
#
_cell.length_a   1.000
_cell.length_b   1.000
_cell.length_c   1.000
_cell.angle_alpha   90.00
_cell.angle_beta   90.00
_cell.angle_gamma   90.00
#
_symmetry.space_group_name_H-M   'P 1'
#
loop_
_entity.id
_entity.type
_entity.pdbx_description
1 polymer ?
#
loop_
_entity_poly.entity_id
_entity_poly.type
_entity_poly.pdbx_seq_one_letter_code
_entity_poly.pdbx_strand_id
1 'polypeptide(L)'
;MVHPAAAHCVLTAFLCMWVLCNAQSNSGTPVIQLRLAGENRKHHEGRVEVFYNGVWGTVCDDDFSIYAAQVVCRELGFVDAESWSPSAKYGRGEGQIWLDNVYCAGGEKSLAQCGSNGFGVSDCKHSEDVGVVCNQKRIAGFKFIRNQGLTVQVEDVRIRATYAHRKRVPITEGFLEVKDGGKWRQICNEEWTEMNSRVICGMYGFPGEKRFNVKSYKLLAKRRKKNYWGFSVNCTGNEANLATCKLGRAIELKGNSTCGKGMPVVVSCVPGRAFAPSVSTGFRKAYRLEVVCTLLFLQQPLVRLRGGAMIGEGRVEVLKNGVWGTVCDDNWNIRAATVVCRELGFGSAKEALTGARLGQGIGPVHMNEVECSGFEKSLTECHFNRDSLGCSHEEDAAVRCNIPAMGFHNRLRLNGGRNPYEGRVEVLAERNGSLVWGTVCSDSWGTMEAMVVCRQLGLGFASHAFQETWYWQGDSSADAVVMSGVRCSGTELTLDQCLHHGKYVHCPRGGGRFAAGVSCTQTAPDLVLSAQVVEQTTYLEDRPMYALQCAHEENCLSSSANKADASSYRRLLRFSSQIHNNGQSDFRPRAAPHSWVWHECHRHYHSMEVFTHYDLISLNGTKVAEGHKASFCLEDTHCDDGIQKRYECANFGAQGITVGCWDTYRHDIDCQWIDITDVKPGDYIFQVVINPNYEVAESDYTNNILKCRSRYDGQRIWTYNCRIGGSVSSEAEETFPGLLTNQLSHR
;
A
#
# COMPACT_ATOMS: atom_id res chain seq x y z
N MET A 1 -48.47 51.31 68.66
CA MET A 1 -49.89 51.10 69.03
C MET A 1 -50.63 50.66 67.78
N VAL A 2 -51.28 49.49 67.86
CA VAL A 2 -52.45 49.03 67.08
C VAL A 2 -52.24 48.67 65.59
N HIS A 3 -52.35 47.37 65.33
CA HIS A 3 -52.75 46.65 64.09
C HIS A 3 -54.04 47.22 63.42
N PRO A 4 -54.55 46.75 62.24
CA PRO A 4 -54.17 45.60 61.39
C PRO A 4 -54.29 45.83 59.84
N ALA A 5 -54.00 44.74 59.11
CA ALA A 5 -54.71 44.20 57.93
C ALA A 5 -54.71 44.90 56.55
N ALA A 6 -54.07 44.17 55.62
CA ALA A 6 -54.39 43.91 54.22
C ALA A 6 -55.81 44.24 53.71
N ALA A 7 -55.89 44.87 52.53
CA ALA A 7 -56.28 44.24 51.25
C ALA A 7 -56.73 45.28 50.20
N HIS A 8 -56.29 45.07 48.96
CA HIS A 8 -56.86 45.54 47.67
C HIS A 8 -56.67 46.99 47.17
N CYS A 9 -56.32 47.04 45.86
CA CYS A 9 -56.23 48.18 44.91
C CYS A 9 -55.10 49.18 45.22
N VAL A 10 -54.16 49.49 44.33
CA VAL A 10 -54.25 50.14 43.00
C VAL A 10 -52.89 49.86 42.30
N LEU A 11 -52.73 49.13 41.19
CA LEU A 11 -53.25 49.32 39.83
C LEU A 11 -52.86 50.68 39.21
N THR A 12 -51.58 50.85 38.83
CA THR A 12 -51.11 51.58 37.63
C THR A 12 -49.57 51.70 37.62
N ALA A 13 -48.85 50.71 37.08
CA ALA A 13 -47.47 50.89 36.57
C ALA A 13 -46.92 49.72 35.70
N PHE A 14 -47.72 48.71 35.36
CA PHE A 14 -47.27 47.57 34.53
C PHE A 14 -48.31 47.19 33.47
N LEU A 15 -48.59 48.12 32.55
CA LEU A 15 -49.44 47.87 31.39
C LEU A 15 -48.79 48.50 30.15
N CYS A 16 -47.72 47.87 29.69
CA CYS A 16 -47.33 47.89 28.30
C CYS A 16 -46.75 46.50 27.98
N MET A 17 -47.36 45.83 26.99
CA MET A 17 -47.11 44.44 26.54
C MET A 17 -47.86 43.31 27.27
N TRP A 18 -49.19 43.39 27.27
CA TRP A 18 -50.05 42.20 27.30
C TRP A 18 -51.03 42.22 26.11
N VAL A 19 -50.48 42.35 24.90
CA VAL A 19 -51.08 41.86 23.66
C VAL A 19 -49.94 41.33 22.80
N LEU A 20 -49.50 40.11 23.12
CA LEU A 20 -49.01 39.11 22.16
C LEU A 20 -49.01 37.78 22.93
N CYS A 21 -50.10 37.09 22.74
CA CYS A 21 -50.33 35.71 23.12
C CYS A 21 -49.19 34.83 22.56
N ASN A 22 -48.66 33.94 23.41
CA ASN A 22 -47.91 32.72 23.06
C ASN A 22 -47.13 32.71 21.73
N ALA A 23 -45.84 33.05 21.78
CA ALA A 23 -44.86 32.47 20.86
C ALA A 23 -44.01 31.45 21.64
N GLN A 24 -44.48 30.20 21.64
CA GLN A 24 -43.65 29.04 21.94
C GLN A 24 -42.39 29.08 21.05
N SER A 25 -41.20 29.12 21.65
CA SER A 25 -39.99 28.72 20.94
C SER A 25 -39.96 27.19 20.87
N ASN A 26 -40.76 26.60 19.99
CA ASN A 26 -40.65 25.19 19.65
C ASN A 26 -39.76 25.06 18.41
N SER A 27 -38.44 25.15 18.57
CA SER A 27 -37.52 24.71 17.51
C SER A 27 -37.46 23.19 17.55
N GLY A 28 -38.47 22.53 16.96
CA GLY A 28 -38.62 21.08 16.88
C GLY A 28 -37.61 20.44 15.94
N THR A 29 -36.32 20.50 16.27
CA THR A 29 -35.29 19.73 15.56
C THR A 29 -35.48 18.24 15.84
N PRO A 30 -35.63 17.40 14.81
CA PRO A 30 -35.84 15.97 14.99
C PRO A 30 -34.63 15.33 15.66
N VAL A 31 -34.89 14.41 16.60
CA VAL A 31 -33.83 13.62 17.24
C VAL A 31 -33.45 12.49 16.30
N ILE A 32 -32.18 12.46 15.89
CA ILE A 32 -31.61 11.43 15.02
C ILE A 32 -30.48 10.68 15.70
N GLN A 33 -30.10 9.52 15.14
CA GLN A 33 -28.85 8.83 15.48
C GLN A 33 -28.03 8.61 14.22
N LEU A 34 -26.71 8.69 14.33
CA LEU A 34 -25.79 8.44 13.22
C LEU A 34 -25.02 7.13 13.42
N ARG A 35 -24.68 6.48 12.31
CA ARG A 35 -23.64 5.45 12.25
C ARG A 35 -22.85 5.54 10.96
N LEU A 36 -21.63 5.01 11.00
CA LEU A 36 -20.84 4.74 9.80
C LEU A 36 -21.02 3.28 9.41
N ALA A 37 -21.61 3.06 8.24
CA ALA A 37 -21.94 1.76 7.68
C ALA A 37 -21.21 1.55 6.35
N GLY A 38 -21.53 0.45 5.68
CA GLY A 38 -20.91 0.11 4.39
C GLY A 38 -19.70 -0.81 4.47
N GLU A 39 -19.21 -1.16 3.30
CA GLU A 39 -18.11 -2.09 3.05
C GLU A 39 -16.76 -1.37 3.13
N ASN A 40 -15.68 -2.11 3.40
CA ASN A 40 -14.31 -1.58 3.45
C ASN A 40 -14.11 -0.38 4.42
N ARG A 41 -14.95 -0.28 5.46
CA ARG A 41 -14.94 0.83 6.42
C ARG A 41 -14.01 0.56 7.61
N LYS A 42 -13.29 1.57 8.09
CA LYS A 42 -12.65 1.53 9.42
C LYS A 42 -13.65 1.98 10.50
N HIS A 43 -13.23 1.98 11.76
CA HIS A 43 -14.09 2.46 12.85
C HIS A 43 -14.37 3.98 12.79
N HIS A 44 -13.58 4.72 12.02
CA HIS A 44 -13.63 6.19 11.84
C HIS A 44 -13.97 6.62 10.43
N GLU A 45 -14.36 5.71 9.55
CA GLU A 45 -14.82 6.08 8.21
C GLU A 45 -15.97 5.17 7.79
N GLY A 46 -16.76 5.58 6.79
CA GLY A 46 -17.86 4.78 6.26
C GLY A 46 -18.98 5.63 5.65
N ARG A 47 -19.96 4.96 5.04
CA ARG A 47 -21.21 5.57 4.56
C ARG A 47 -21.99 6.13 5.74
N VAL A 48 -22.51 7.35 5.60
CA VAL A 48 -23.30 8.00 6.64
C VAL A 48 -24.73 7.44 6.59
N GLU A 49 -25.17 6.86 7.71
CA GLU A 49 -26.55 6.43 7.87
C GLU A 49 -27.19 7.14 9.07
N VAL A 50 -28.45 7.51 8.90
CA VAL A 50 -29.28 8.25 9.84
C VAL A 50 -30.42 7.36 10.30
N PHE A 51 -30.63 7.26 11.61
CA PHE A 51 -31.81 6.63 12.19
C PHE A 51 -32.85 7.71 12.51
N TYR A 52 -33.96 7.67 11.79
CA TYR A 52 -35.07 8.61 11.96
C TYR A 52 -36.40 7.86 11.85
N ASN A 53 -37.37 8.21 12.69
CA ASN A 53 -38.70 7.56 12.76
C ASN A 53 -38.67 6.02 12.80
N GLY A 54 -37.69 5.44 13.49
CA GLY A 54 -37.61 3.99 13.71
C GLY A 54 -36.91 3.19 12.61
N VAL A 55 -36.40 3.85 11.55
CA VAL A 55 -35.78 3.18 10.39
C VAL A 55 -34.43 3.83 10.05
N TRP A 56 -33.45 3.01 9.68
CA TRP A 56 -32.16 3.48 9.15
C TRP A 56 -32.29 3.85 7.68
N GLY A 57 -31.65 4.94 7.28
CA GLY A 57 -31.55 5.37 5.89
C GLY A 57 -30.25 6.15 5.64
N THR A 58 -29.98 6.52 4.40
CA THR A 58 -28.70 7.11 3.98
C THR A 58 -28.79 8.64 3.82
N VAL A 59 -27.67 9.25 3.44
CA VAL A 59 -27.52 10.68 3.16
C VAL A 59 -26.92 10.82 1.77
N CYS A 60 -27.47 11.71 0.95
CA CYS A 60 -26.93 12.02 -0.38
C CYS A 60 -25.66 12.89 -0.29
N ASP A 61 -24.80 12.80 -1.30
CA ASP A 61 -23.57 13.58 -1.44
C ASP A 61 -23.78 14.97 -2.09
N ASP A 62 -24.97 15.24 -2.62
CA ASP A 62 -25.35 16.55 -3.15
C ASP A 62 -25.29 17.66 -2.09
N ASP A 63 -24.61 18.76 -2.44
CA ASP A 63 -24.20 19.88 -1.58
C ASP A 63 -23.49 19.48 -0.26
N PHE A 64 -23.12 18.21 -0.11
CA PHE A 64 -22.41 17.73 1.06
C PHE A 64 -20.99 18.29 1.04
N SER A 65 -20.56 18.83 2.17
CA SER A 65 -19.25 19.49 2.28
C SER A 65 -18.44 18.95 3.44
N ILE A 66 -17.17 19.36 3.52
CA ILE A 66 -16.32 19.02 4.66
C ILE A 66 -16.94 19.51 5.97
N TYR A 67 -17.68 20.63 5.99
CA TYR A 67 -18.36 21.13 7.18
C TYR A 67 -19.46 20.18 7.66
N ALA A 68 -20.23 19.58 6.75
CA ALA A 68 -21.19 18.55 7.09
C ALA A 68 -20.50 17.30 7.64
N ALA A 69 -19.38 16.89 7.03
CA ALA A 69 -18.54 15.81 7.55
C ALA A 69 -18.05 16.11 8.98
N GLN A 70 -17.65 17.34 9.29
CA GLN A 70 -17.24 17.74 10.64
C GLN A 70 -18.37 17.63 11.66
N VAL A 71 -19.60 17.97 11.29
CA VAL A 71 -20.78 17.76 12.14
C VAL A 71 -21.00 16.27 12.37
N VAL A 72 -21.03 15.46 11.31
CA VAL A 72 -21.16 13.99 11.39
C VAL A 72 -20.08 13.38 12.30
N CYS A 73 -18.82 13.72 12.08
CA CYS A 73 -17.70 13.17 12.84
C CYS A 73 -17.75 13.58 14.31
N ARG A 74 -18.09 14.83 14.64
CA ARG A 74 -18.24 15.26 16.04
C ARG A 74 -19.46 14.66 16.71
N GLU A 75 -20.58 14.53 16.00
CA GLU A 75 -21.78 13.84 16.48
C GLU A 75 -21.53 12.34 16.73
N LEU A 76 -20.59 11.73 16.00
CA LEU A 76 -20.06 10.38 16.23
C LEU A 76 -18.91 10.32 17.23
N GLY A 77 -18.53 11.44 17.85
CA GLY A 77 -17.52 11.50 18.90
C GLY A 77 -16.06 11.55 18.45
N PHE A 78 -15.79 11.92 17.21
CA PHE A 78 -14.45 12.23 16.70
C PHE A 78 -14.13 13.70 16.83
N VAL A 79 -12.85 14.03 16.97
CA VAL A 79 -12.43 15.43 17.16
C VAL A 79 -12.78 16.29 15.94
N ASP A 80 -12.64 15.72 14.74
CA ASP A 80 -12.83 16.43 13.48
C ASP A 80 -13.07 15.45 12.32
N ALA A 81 -13.38 15.96 11.13
CA ALA A 81 -13.35 15.21 9.87
C ALA A 81 -12.01 15.40 9.14
N GLU A 82 -11.45 14.32 8.59
CA GLU A 82 -10.26 14.36 7.73
C GLU A 82 -10.64 14.55 6.26
N SER A 83 -11.71 13.89 5.81
CA SER A 83 -12.26 14.05 4.47
C SER A 83 -13.70 13.50 4.38
N TRP A 84 -14.33 13.64 3.22
CA TRP A 84 -15.56 12.96 2.87
C TRP A 84 -15.44 12.37 1.47
N SER A 85 -16.36 11.51 1.07
CA SER A 85 -16.30 10.80 -0.20
C SER A 85 -17.69 10.71 -0.83
N PRO A 86 -17.84 11.17 -2.08
CA PRO A 86 -19.09 11.03 -2.82
C PRO A 86 -19.26 9.61 -3.38
N SER A 87 -20.36 9.42 -4.09
CA SER A 87 -20.60 8.34 -5.03
C SER A 87 -20.55 6.94 -4.42
N ALA A 88 -21.10 6.78 -3.21
CA ALA A 88 -21.24 5.50 -2.53
C ALA A 88 -19.91 4.73 -2.39
N LYS A 89 -18.80 5.42 -2.12
CA LYS A 89 -17.46 4.81 -1.92
C LYS A 89 -17.45 3.60 -0.98
N TYR A 90 -18.27 3.62 0.07
CA TYR A 90 -18.38 2.54 1.05
C TYR A 90 -19.52 1.56 0.72
N GLY A 91 -19.85 1.44 -0.57
CA GLY A 91 -21.00 0.68 -1.06
C GLY A 91 -22.29 1.49 -1.02
N ARG A 92 -23.25 1.08 -1.83
CA ARG A 92 -24.61 1.62 -1.86
C ARG A 92 -25.36 1.20 -0.59
N GLY A 93 -26.15 2.09 -0.02
CA GLY A 93 -27.11 1.74 1.01
C GLY A 93 -28.37 1.13 0.41
N GLU A 94 -29.32 0.85 1.30
CA GLU A 94 -30.62 0.29 0.94
C GLU A 94 -31.73 1.04 1.68
N GLY A 95 -32.89 1.16 1.04
CA GLY A 95 -34.08 1.73 1.65
C GLY A 95 -34.20 3.25 1.44
N GLN A 96 -34.47 3.99 2.52
CA GLN A 96 -34.77 5.42 2.43
C GLN A 96 -33.48 6.25 2.39
N ILE A 97 -33.42 7.25 1.51
CA ILE A 97 -32.46 8.35 1.63
C ILE A 97 -33.13 9.41 2.51
N TRP A 98 -32.57 9.65 3.70
CA TRP A 98 -33.17 10.54 4.70
C TRP A 98 -32.83 12.00 4.47
N LEU A 99 -31.65 12.31 3.98
CA LEU A 99 -31.18 13.68 3.88
C LEU A 99 -30.50 13.92 2.53
N ASP A 100 -30.79 15.07 1.97
CA ASP A 100 -30.34 15.53 0.65
C ASP A 100 -30.10 17.04 0.67
N ASN A 101 -29.21 17.53 -0.20
CA ASN A 101 -28.67 18.89 -0.21
C ASN A 101 -28.23 19.35 1.18
N VAL A 102 -27.41 18.53 1.86
CA VAL A 102 -27.06 18.76 3.27
C VAL A 102 -26.01 19.85 3.40
N TYR A 103 -26.45 21.03 3.81
CA TYR A 103 -25.61 22.20 3.99
C TYR A 103 -25.43 22.56 5.48
N CYS A 104 -24.20 22.44 5.97
CA CYS A 104 -23.80 22.79 7.35
C CYS A 104 -22.77 23.93 7.35
N ALA A 105 -22.81 24.78 8.37
CA ALA A 105 -21.78 25.79 8.65
C ALA A 105 -20.57 25.21 9.44
N GLY A 106 -20.68 23.97 9.94
CA GLY A 106 -19.64 23.29 10.70
C GLY A 106 -19.63 23.62 12.19
N GLY A 107 -20.65 24.30 12.71
CA GLY A 107 -20.81 24.61 14.15
C GLY A 107 -21.93 23.82 14.84
N GLU A 108 -22.73 23.10 14.05
CA GLU A 108 -23.92 22.38 14.47
C GLU A 108 -23.57 21.20 15.38
N LYS A 109 -24.49 20.89 16.31
CA LYS A 109 -24.33 19.77 17.24
C LYS A 109 -24.88 18.45 16.70
N SER A 110 -25.76 18.52 15.71
CA SER A 110 -26.36 17.36 15.05
C SER A 110 -26.61 17.66 13.59
N LEU A 111 -26.49 16.65 12.74
CA LEU A 111 -26.78 16.72 11.30
C LEU A 111 -28.23 17.16 11.03
N ALA A 112 -29.17 16.87 11.94
CA ALA A 112 -30.56 17.33 11.86
C ALA A 112 -30.73 18.85 12.01
N GLN A 113 -29.67 19.57 12.40
CA GLN A 113 -29.67 21.03 12.51
C GLN A 113 -29.13 21.71 11.24
N CYS A 114 -28.54 20.95 10.34
CA CYS A 114 -28.08 21.46 9.05
C CYS A 114 -29.27 21.71 8.11
N GLY A 115 -29.09 22.61 7.15
CA GLY A 115 -30.04 22.77 6.06
C GLY A 115 -30.08 21.50 5.21
N SER A 116 -31.27 21.08 4.80
CA SER A 116 -31.50 19.99 3.87
C SER A 116 -32.86 20.19 3.18
N ASN A 117 -33.17 19.38 2.17
CA ASN A 117 -34.51 19.37 1.54
C ASN A 117 -35.63 18.84 2.46
N GLY A 118 -35.28 18.37 3.67
CA GLY A 118 -36.19 17.76 4.63
C GLY A 118 -36.05 16.23 4.70
N PHE A 119 -36.50 15.63 5.80
CA PHE A 119 -36.33 14.20 6.03
C PHE A 119 -37.15 13.36 5.03
N GLY A 120 -36.46 12.53 4.26
CA GLY A 120 -37.07 11.61 3.28
C GLY A 120 -37.43 12.25 1.95
N VAL A 121 -37.02 13.51 1.72
CA VAL A 121 -37.19 14.23 0.46
C VAL A 121 -35.84 14.24 -0.25
N SER A 122 -35.70 13.43 -1.30
CA SER A 122 -34.49 13.33 -2.10
C SER A 122 -34.83 12.87 -3.52
N ASP A 123 -34.10 13.36 -4.51
CA ASP A 123 -34.09 12.88 -5.89
C ASP A 123 -32.84 12.04 -6.24
N CYS A 124 -31.95 11.83 -5.27
CA CYS A 124 -30.78 10.98 -5.39
C CYS A 124 -31.09 9.48 -5.48
N LYS A 125 -30.11 8.72 -5.96
CA LYS A 125 -30.05 7.25 -5.90
C LYS A 125 -29.00 6.82 -4.88
N HIS A 126 -29.02 5.57 -4.43
CA HIS A 126 -27.98 5.05 -3.53
C HIS A 126 -26.56 4.99 -4.14
N SER A 127 -26.41 5.25 -5.45
CA SER A 127 -25.09 5.52 -6.04
C SER A 127 -24.47 6.82 -5.57
N GLU A 128 -25.24 7.71 -4.96
CA GLU A 128 -24.89 9.06 -4.48
C GLU A 128 -24.82 9.10 -2.94
N ASP A 129 -24.84 7.94 -2.27
CA ASP A 129 -24.75 7.92 -0.81
C ASP A 129 -23.37 8.43 -0.35
N VAL A 130 -23.36 9.38 0.58
CA VAL A 130 -22.13 9.99 1.07
C VAL A 130 -21.40 9.14 2.10
N GLY A 131 -20.07 9.13 2.00
CA GLY A 131 -19.16 8.62 3.01
C GLY A 131 -18.37 9.72 3.71
N VAL A 132 -17.95 9.48 4.94
CA VAL A 132 -17.03 10.38 5.67
C VAL A 132 -15.81 9.63 6.18
N VAL A 133 -14.70 10.36 6.34
CA VAL A 133 -13.48 9.93 7.02
C VAL A 133 -13.24 10.88 8.18
N CYS A 134 -13.38 10.38 9.40
CA CYS A 134 -13.18 11.11 10.63
C CYS A 134 -11.75 10.99 11.14
N ASN A 135 -11.32 11.98 11.91
CA ASN A 135 -10.04 11.91 12.59
C ASN A 135 -10.01 10.70 13.54
N GLN A 136 -8.92 9.93 13.54
CA GLN A 136 -8.76 8.77 14.42
C GLN A 136 -8.84 9.13 15.91
N LYS A 137 -8.57 10.39 16.28
CA LYS A 137 -8.70 10.88 17.66
C LYS A 137 -10.17 11.12 18.00
N ARG A 138 -10.59 10.54 19.12
CA ARG A 138 -11.91 10.75 19.74
C ARG A 138 -11.94 12.02 20.59
N ILE A 139 -13.10 12.67 20.69
CA ILE A 139 -13.36 13.75 21.66
C ILE A 139 -13.24 13.16 23.07
N ALA A 140 -12.36 13.74 23.88
CA ALA A 140 -12.13 13.27 25.24
C ALA A 140 -13.42 13.38 26.08
N GLY A 141 -13.90 12.25 26.60
CA GLY A 141 -15.10 12.21 27.46
C GLY A 141 -16.44 12.16 26.72
N PHE A 142 -16.43 11.96 25.39
CA PHE A 142 -17.64 11.76 24.60
C PHE A 142 -18.41 10.51 25.05
N LYS A 143 -19.73 10.62 25.20
CA LYS A 143 -20.62 9.52 25.60
C LYS A 143 -21.69 9.33 24.55
N PHE A 144 -21.73 8.16 23.91
CA PHE A 144 -22.87 7.77 23.07
C PHE A 144 -24.13 7.65 23.94
N ILE A 145 -25.21 8.32 23.54
CA ILE A 145 -26.53 8.08 24.10
C ILE A 145 -26.98 6.70 23.57
N ARG A 146 -27.18 5.75 24.49
CA ARG A 146 -27.26 4.30 24.25
C ARG A 146 -28.49 3.87 23.45
N ASN A 147 -28.30 2.85 22.61
CA ASN A 147 -29.06 1.60 22.70
C ASN A 147 -28.15 0.39 22.40
N GLN A 148 -28.49 -0.76 22.99
CA GLN A 148 -27.66 -1.97 23.19
C GLN A 148 -26.89 -2.47 21.95
N GLY A 149 -25.62 -2.88 22.10
CA GLY A 149 -24.84 -3.50 21.03
C GLY A 149 -23.80 -4.51 21.56
N LEU A 150 -23.80 -5.73 21.02
CA LEU A 150 -23.11 -6.95 21.50
C LEU A 150 -21.57 -6.98 21.33
N THR A 151 -20.89 -5.87 21.06
CA THR A 151 -19.47 -5.82 20.68
C THR A 151 -18.64 -4.90 21.58
N VAL A 152 -17.31 -5.09 21.60
CA VAL A 152 -16.38 -4.31 22.42
C VAL A 152 -16.24 -2.87 21.88
N GLN A 153 -16.60 -1.88 22.70
CA GLN A 153 -16.47 -0.46 22.36
C GLN A 153 -15.45 0.20 23.30
N VAL A 154 -14.23 0.43 22.81
CA VAL A 154 -13.14 1.07 23.55
C VAL A 154 -12.44 2.12 22.67
N GLU A 155 -11.94 3.20 23.26
CA GLU A 155 -11.27 4.28 22.53
C GLU A 155 -9.93 3.83 21.93
N ASP A 156 -9.21 2.96 22.66
CA ASP A 156 -7.86 2.53 22.30
C ASP A 156 -7.47 1.26 23.10
N VAL A 157 -6.45 0.55 22.64
CA VAL A 157 -5.88 -0.64 23.28
C VAL A 157 -4.37 -0.46 23.31
N ARG A 158 -3.67 -0.90 24.38
CA ARG A 158 -2.20 -0.92 24.41
C ARG A 158 -1.61 -2.11 25.14
N ILE A 159 -0.45 -2.58 24.67
CA ILE A 159 0.43 -3.48 25.41
C ILE A 159 1.44 -2.64 26.18
N ARG A 160 1.24 -2.53 27.50
CA ARG A 160 2.14 -1.78 28.38
C ARG A 160 3.31 -2.66 28.83
N ALA A 161 4.46 -2.47 28.18
CA ALA A 161 5.71 -3.15 28.49
C ALA A 161 6.15 -2.94 29.96
N THR A 162 6.82 -3.94 30.52
CA THR A 162 7.49 -3.82 31.82
C THR A 162 8.85 -3.15 31.69
N TYR A 163 9.50 -2.80 32.81
CA TYR A 163 10.82 -2.16 32.80
C TYR A 163 11.88 -2.96 32.03
N ALA A 164 11.81 -4.30 32.07
CA ALA A 164 12.70 -5.19 31.34
C ALA A 164 12.48 -5.16 29.81
N HIS A 165 11.27 -4.83 29.36
CA HIS A 165 10.88 -4.89 27.95
C HIS A 165 10.67 -3.51 27.31
N ARG A 166 10.65 -2.41 28.09
CA ARG A 166 10.38 -1.05 27.58
C ARG A 166 11.38 -0.50 26.56
N LYS A 167 12.60 -1.05 26.52
CA LYS A 167 13.64 -0.67 25.55
C LYS A 167 13.64 -1.57 24.30
N ARG A 168 12.83 -2.62 24.27
CA ARG A 168 12.74 -3.53 23.12
C ARG A 168 11.73 -2.99 22.13
N VAL A 169 12.12 -3.06 20.85
CA VAL A 169 11.28 -2.70 19.72
C VAL A 169 11.28 -3.92 18.78
N PRO A 170 10.10 -4.46 18.41
CA PRO A 170 8.77 -4.08 18.86
C PRO A 170 8.46 -4.57 20.30
N ILE A 171 7.44 -3.98 20.92
CA ILE A 171 6.94 -4.45 22.23
C ILE A 171 6.14 -5.73 22.01
N THR A 172 6.69 -6.85 22.47
CA THR A 172 6.11 -8.19 22.30
C THR A 172 5.41 -8.72 23.54
N GLU A 173 5.61 -8.10 24.71
CA GLU A 173 5.04 -8.60 25.97
C GLU A 173 4.74 -7.47 26.94
N GLY A 174 3.58 -7.54 27.61
CA GLY A 174 3.20 -6.57 28.62
C GLY A 174 1.78 -6.73 29.13
N PHE A 175 1.39 -5.81 30.02
CA PHE A 175 0.02 -5.75 30.54
C PHE A 175 -0.91 -5.12 29.49
N LEU A 176 -2.06 -5.75 29.24
CA LEU A 176 -3.05 -5.21 28.33
C LEU A 176 -3.92 -4.17 29.04
N GLU A 177 -4.02 -2.99 28.44
CA GLU A 177 -4.87 -1.89 28.91
C GLU A 177 -5.77 -1.41 27.77
N VAL A 178 -7.01 -1.04 28.09
CA VAL A 178 -7.97 -0.42 27.19
C VAL A 178 -8.26 1.00 27.67
N LYS A 179 -8.51 1.91 26.73
CA LYS A 179 -8.85 3.29 27.02
C LYS A 179 -10.37 3.45 26.94
N ASP A 180 -10.96 3.93 28.03
CA ASP A 180 -12.41 4.10 28.17
C ASP A 180 -12.69 5.33 29.04
N GLY A 181 -13.42 6.30 28.48
CA GLY A 181 -13.68 7.60 29.12
C GLY A 181 -12.40 8.39 29.37
N GLY A 182 -11.47 8.38 28.41
CA GLY A 182 -10.17 9.05 28.48
C GLY A 182 -9.15 8.43 29.45
N LYS A 183 -9.52 7.37 30.19
CA LYS A 183 -8.66 6.72 31.19
C LYS A 183 -8.23 5.33 30.74
N TRP A 184 -6.95 5.03 30.94
CA TRP A 184 -6.42 3.67 30.74
C TRP A 184 -6.84 2.75 31.89
N ARG A 185 -7.53 1.66 31.53
CA ARG A 185 -8.06 0.64 32.43
C ARG A 185 -7.47 -0.72 32.07
N GLN A 186 -7.28 -1.56 33.07
CA GLN A 186 -6.79 -2.93 32.94
C GLN A 186 -7.95 -3.87 32.62
N ILE A 187 -7.71 -4.90 31.81
CA ILE A 187 -8.69 -5.99 31.64
C ILE A 187 -8.40 -7.06 32.70
N CYS A 188 -9.44 -7.65 33.28
CA CYS A 188 -9.25 -8.81 34.14
C CYS A 188 -8.98 -10.08 33.30
N ASN A 189 -8.07 -10.92 33.76
CA ASN A 189 -7.81 -12.22 33.14
C ASN A 189 -8.88 -13.30 33.43
N GLU A 190 -9.94 -12.95 34.15
CA GLU A 190 -11.09 -13.83 34.37
C GLU A 190 -11.82 -14.03 33.05
N GLU A 191 -11.99 -15.29 32.64
CA GLU A 191 -12.50 -15.68 31.32
C GLU A 191 -11.61 -15.25 30.13
N TRP A 192 -10.37 -14.82 30.36
CA TRP A 192 -9.46 -14.50 29.27
C TRP A 192 -8.91 -15.77 28.63
N THR A 193 -9.16 -15.96 27.33
CA THR A 193 -8.77 -17.15 26.58
C THR A 193 -7.52 -16.91 25.72
N GLU A 194 -6.99 -18.00 25.17
CA GLU A 194 -5.93 -17.94 24.15
C GLU A 194 -6.42 -17.23 22.88
N MET A 195 -7.68 -17.44 22.48
CA MET A 195 -8.29 -16.76 21.31
C MET A 195 -8.31 -15.23 21.45
N ASN A 196 -8.58 -14.72 22.66
CA ASN A 196 -8.47 -13.28 22.92
C ASN A 196 -7.03 -12.80 22.75
N SER A 197 -6.06 -13.59 23.22
CA SER A 197 -4.63 -13.27 23.08
C SER A 197 -4.18 -13.31 21.62
N ARG A 198 -4.68 -14.26 20.83
CA ARG A 198 -4.46 -14.40 19.39
C ARG A 198 -4.93 -13.18 18.62
N VAL A 199 -6.11 -12.64 18.94
CA VAL A 199 -6.61 -11.37 18.33
C VAL A 199 -5.74 -10.19 18.72
N ILE A 200 -5.35 -10.09 20.00
CA ILE A 200 -4.45 -9.00 20.44
C ILE A 200 -3.10 -9.11 19.72
N CYS A 201 -2.45 -10.26 19.70
CA CYS A 201 -1.19 -10.41 18.99
C CYS A 201 -1.35 -10.10 17.49
N GLY A 202 -2.43 -10.57 16.87
CA GLY A 202 -2.78 -10.27 15.48
C GLY A 202 -2.92 -8.77 15.21
N MET A 203 -3.71 -8.03 15.98
CA MET A 203 -3.91 -6.58 15.76
C MET A 203 -2.62 -5.76 15.96
N TYR A 204 -1.67 -6.28 16.74
CA TYR A 204 -0.35 -5.67 16.95
C TYR A 204 0.71 -6.13 15.92
N GLY A 205 0.30 -6.89 14.91
CA GLY A 205 1.17 -7.31 13.82
C GLY A 205 2.01 -8.55 14.11
N PHE A 206 1.62 -9.36 15.08
CA PHE A 206 2.32 -10.59 15.44
C PHE A 206 1.56 -11.84 14.99
N PRO A 207 2.22 -12.82 14.34
CA PRO A 207 1.57 -14.00 13.77
C PRO A 207 0.98 -14.95 14.81
N GLY A 208 1.46 -14.89 16.05
CA GLY A 208 0.94 -15.72 17.12
C GLY A 208 1.33 -15.27 18.51
N GLU A 209 0.76 -15.97 19.47
CA GLU A 209 0.90 -15.81 20.91
C GLU A 209 1.86 -16.86 21.51
N LYS A 210 2.44 -16.56 22.68
CA LYS A 210 3.26 -17.49 23.44
C LYS A 210 3.02 -17.38 24.93
N ARG A 211 3.54 -18.35 25.68
CA ARG A 211 3.46 -18.37 27.14
C ARG A 211 4.43 -17.36 27.76
N PHE A 212 4.01 -16.75 28.88
CA PHE A 212 4.81 -15.81 29.68
C PHE A 212 5.01 -16.30 31.11
N ASN A 213 5.96 -15.69 31.84
CA ASN A 213 6.22 -16.05 33.23
C ASN A 213 5.18 -15.43 34.18
N VAL A 214 4.14 -16.22 34.48
CA VAL A 214 3.03 -15.83 35.35
C VAL A 214 3.50 -15.37 36.74
N LYS A 215 4.55 -15.97 37.33
CA LYS A 215 5.04 -15.62 38.68
C LYS A 215 5.54 -14.17 38.72
N SER A 216 6.33 -13.77 37.73
CA SER A 216 6.89 -12.42 37.61
C SER A 216 5.77 -11.37 37.49
N TYR A 217 4.79 -11.60 36.62
CA TYR A 217 3.69 -10.66 36.41
C TYR A 217 2.70 -10.63 37.58
N LYS A 218 2.49 -11.73 38.31
CA LYS A 218 1.72 -11.73 39.57
C LYS A 218 2.35 -10.80 40.61
N LEU A 219 3.68 -10.82 40.75
CA LEU A 219 4.38 -9.93 41.68
C LEU A 219 4.24 -8.46 41.26
N LEU A 220 4.39 -8.17 39.96
CA LEU A 220 4.24 -6.82 39.42
C LEU A 220 2.80 -6.30 39.56
N ALA A 221 1.80 -7.16 39.35
CA ALA A 221 0.39 -6.82 39.47
C ALA A 221 0.02 -6.36 40.88
N LYS A 222 0.59 -6.97 41.93
CA LYS A 222 0.34 -6.57 43.34
C LYS A 222 0.72 -5.12 43.63
N ARG A 223 1.71 -4.58 42.91
CA ARG A 223 2.22 -3.21 43.09
C ARG A 223 1.49 -2.16 42.25
N ARG A 224 0.56 -2.56 41.37
CA ARG A 224 -0.16 -1.64 40.48
C ARG A 224 -1.45 -1.15 41.12
N LYS A 225 -1.83 0.09 40.78
CA LYS A 225 -3.17 0.61 41.08
C LYS A 225 -4.21 -0.22 40.33
N LYS A 226 -5.20 -0.69 41.06
CA LYS A 226 -6.32 -1.48 40.55
C LYS A 226 -7.30 -0.52 39.89
N ASN A 227 -7.32 -0.52 38.57
CA ASN A 227 -8.25 0.26 37.76
C ASN A 227 -8.70 -0.61 36.61
N TYR A 228 -9.77 -1.38 36.80
CA TYR A 228 -10.24 -2.36 35.83
C TYR A 228 -11.34 -1.80 34.92
N TRP A 229 -11.41 -2.36 33.72
CA TRP A 229 -12.55 -2.22 32.81
C TRP A 229 -13.60 -3.26 33.19
N GLY A 230 -14.88 -2.87 33.12
CA GLY A 230 -15.98 -3.59 33.77
C GLY A 230 -16.54 -4.79 33.00
N PHE A 231 -15.89 -5.26 31.94
CA PHE A 231 -16.42 -6.30 31.05
C PHE A 231 -15.34 -7.31 30.69
N SER A 232 -15.73 -8.59 30.50
CA SER A 232 -14.88 -9.58 29.82
C SER A 232 -14.96 -9.42 28.30
N VAL A 233 -14.04 -10.06 27.58
CA VAL A 233 -14.00 -10.06 26.11
C VAL A 233 -14.09 -11.50 25.62
N ASN A 234 -14.88 -11.73 24.57
CA ASN A 234 -15.03 -13.04 23.96
C ASN A 234 -14.76 -12.96 22.44
N CYS A 235 -13.56 -13.33 22.03
CA CYS A 235 -13.13 -13.40 20.63
C CYS A 235 -13.15 -14.85 20.10
N THR A 236 -13.40 -15.01 18.81
CA THR A 236 -13.31 -16.30 18.09
C THR A 236 -11.88 -16.64 17.68
N GLY A 237 -10.99 -15.64 17.54
CA GLY A 237 -9.57 -15.81 17.16
C GLY A 237 -9.22 -15.33 15.75
N ASN A 238 -10.24 -15.05 14.93
CA ASN A 238 -10.12 -14.61 13.54
C ASN A 238 -10.44 -13.13 13.33
N GLU A 239 -10.84 -12.44 14.39
CA GLU A 239 -11.08 -11.00 14.36
C GLU A 239 -9.80 -10.22 14.03
N ALA A 240 -9.91 -9.21 13.18
CA ALA A 240 -8.80 -8.32 12.85
C ALA A 240 -8.41 -7.42 14.04
N ASN A 241 -9.37 -7.08 14.89
CA ASN A 241 -9.26 -6.07 15.94
C ASN A 241 -10.17 -6.39 17.14
N LEU A 242 -9.80 -5.90 18.34
CA LEU A 242 -10.56 -6.17 19.57
C LEU A 242 -12.01 -5.68 19.49
N ALA A 243 -12.27 -4.61 18.75
CA ALA A 243 -13.60 -4.00 18.63
C ALA A 243 -14.63 -4.88 17.90
N THR A 244 -14.18 -5.84 17.09
CA THR A 244 -15.07 -6.80 16.42
C THR A 244 -15.36 -8.02 17.30
N CYS A 245 -14.67 -8.18 18.43
CA CYS A 245 -14.99 -9.23 19.38
C CYS A 245 -16.30 -8.95 20.12
N LYS A 246 -16.95 -10.00 20.58
CA LYS A 246 -18.19 -9.89 21.36
C LYS A 246 -17.86 -9.39 22.76
N LEU A 247 -18.70 -8.48 23.27
CA LEU A 247 -18.61 -8.03 24.65
C LEU A 247 -19.05 -9.18 25.56
N GLY A 248 -18.20 -9.54 26.50
CA GLY A 248 -18.49 -10.57 27.48
C GLY A 248 -19.35 -10.06 28.63
N ARG A 249 -19.42 -10.84 29.71
CA ARG A 249 -20.22 -10.50 30.88
C ARG A 249 -19.69 -9.25 31.59
N ALA A 250 -20.59 -8.49 32.21
CA ALA A 250 -20.19 -7.46 33.16
C ALA A 250 -19.49 -8.13 34.35
N ILE A 251 -18.31 -7.62 34.72
CA ILE A 251 -17.54 -8.10 35.86
C ILE A 251 -17.86 -7.20 37.05
N GLU A 252 -18.48 -7.76 38.08
CA GLU A 252 -18.75 -7.04 39.33
C GLU A 252 -17.46 -6.73 40.09
N LEU A 253 -16.97 -5.50 39.94
CA LEU A 253 -15.79 -4.99 40.64
C LEU A 253 -16.22 -4.48 42.03
N LYS A 254 -16.06 -5.29 43.08
CA LYS A 254 -16.42 -4.89 44.46
C LYS A 254 -15.37 -3.93 45.07
N GLY A 255 -15.58 -2.63 45.04
CA GLY A 255 -14.76 -1.63 45.76
C GLY A 255 -13.26 -1.60 45.34
N ASN A 256 -12.35 -1.37 46.29
CA ASN A 256 -10.87 -1.35 46.09
C ASN A 256 -10.27 -2.75 45.78
N SER A 257 -11.10 -3.77 45.57
CA SER A 257 -10.64 -5.15 45.38
C SER A 257 -10.23 -5.42 43.93
N THR A 258 -9.24 -6.30 43.80
CA THR A 258 -8.76 -6.86 42.53
C THR A 258 -9.88 -7.72 41.94
N CYS A 259 -9.77 -8.02 40.65
CA CYS A 259 -10.55 -9.11 40.06
C CYS A 259 -10.55 -10.34 40.98
N GLY A 260 -11.73 -10.89 41.32
CA GLY A 260 -11.94 -11.69 42.54
C GLY A 260 -10.98 -12.86 42.71
N LYS A 261 -10.49 -13.45 41.61
CA LYS A 261 -9.47 -14.50 41.56
C LYS A 261 -8.31 -14.19 40.58
N GLY A 262 -8.26 -12.98 40.02
CA GLY A 262 -7.52 -12.67 38.79
C GLY A 262 -6.44 -11.58 38.92
N MET A 263 -5.47 -11.62 38.00
CA MET A 263 -4.49 -10.56 37.77
C MET A 263 -4.85 -9.79 36.49
N PRO A 264 -4.32 -8.57 36.25
CA PRO A 264 -4.47 -7.91 34.96
C PRO A 264 -4.00 -8.82 33.82
N VAL A 265 -4.70 -8.79 32.70
CA VAL A 265 -4.32 -9.54 31.49
C VAL A 265 -2.90 -9.18 31.08
N VAL A 266 -2.13 -10.21 30.74
CA VAL A 266 -0.80 -10.11 30.15
C VAL A 266 -0.85 -10.83 28.83
N VAL A 267 -0.35 -10.19 27.79
CA VAL A 267 -0.21 -10.78 26.46
C VAL A 267 1.26 -10.88 26.13
N SER A 268 1.67 -12.00 25.53
CA SER A 268 3.02 -12.24 25.03
C SER A 268 2.91 -12.81 23.63
N CYS A 269 3.56 -12.15 22.68
CA CYS A 269 3.46 -12.43 21.25
C CYS A 269 4.80 -12.94 20.70
N VAL A 270 4.69 -13.68 19.59
CA VAL A 270 5.82 -14.16 18.80
C VAL A 270 6.03 -13.16 17.66
N PRO A 271 7.15 -12.42 17.62
CA PRO A 271 7.45 -11.57 16.46
C PRO A 271 7.75 -12.44 15.24
N GLY A 272 7.26 -12.02 14.07
CA GLY A 272 7.68 -12.59 12.79
C GLY A 272 9.19 -12.46 12.60
N ARG A 273 9.78 -13.30 11.74
CA ARG A 273 11.25 -13.37 11.54
C ARG A 273 11.85 -12.00 11.18
N ALA A 274 11.17 -11.24 10.32
CA ALA A 274 11.59 -9.89 9.91
C ALA A 274 11.56 -8.85 11.05
N PHE A 275 10.78 -9.09 12.11
CA PHE A 275 10.61 -8.16 13.24
C PHE A 275 11.19 -8.69 14.56
N ALA A 276 11.89 -9.83 14.52
CA ALA A 276 12.50 -10.43 15.68
C ALA A 276 13.67 -9.55 16.18
N PRO A 277 13.74 -9.20 17.48
CA PRO A 277 14.86 -8.43 18.01
C PRO A 277 16.17 -9.22 17.81
N SER A 278 17.09 -8.72 16.98
CA SER A 278 18.39 -9.34 16.78
C SER A 278 19.18 -9.33 18.09
N VAL A 279 19.49 -10.52 18.61
CA VAL A 279 20.37 -10.67 19.78
C VAL A 279 21.83 -10.58 19.31
N SER A 280 22.25 -9.41 18.84
CA SER A 280 23.68 -9.04 18.77
C SER A 280 23.88 -7.62 18.25
N THR A 281 24.57 -6.83 19.05
CA THR A 281 25.43 -5.73 18.60
C THR A 281 26.39 -6.25 17.54
N GLY A 282 26.19 -5.87 16.28
CA GLY A 282 27.02 -6.30 15.16
C GLY A 282 26.23 -6.27 13.87
N PHE A 283 26.26 -5.12 13.21
CA PHE A 283 25.77 -4.96 11.84
C PHE A 283 26.29 -6.09 10.94
N ARG A 284 25.46 -6.43 9.95
CA ARG A 284 25.66 -7.35 8.80
C ARG A 284 25.13 -8.77 9.04
N LYS A 285 24.10 -9.13 8.26
CA LYS A 285 23.45 -10.46 8.09
C LYS A 285 22.09 -10.69 8.79
N ALA A 286 21.19 -9.70 8.76
CA ALA A 286 19.76 -9.96 9.07
C ALA A 286 18.79 -9.73 7.89
N TYR A 287 19.25 -9.11 6.79
CA TYR A 287 18.42 -8.88 5.61
C TYR A 287 19.14 -9.39 4.39
N ARG A 288 19.07 -10.69 4.22
CA ARG A 288 19.28 -11.35 2.94
C ARG A 288 18.17 -12.38 2.88
N LEU A 289 17.02 -11.94 2.38
CA LEU A 289 15.88 -12.83 2.08
C LEU A 289 16.26 -13.90 1.03
N GLU A 290 17.49 -13.86 0.50
CA GLU A 290 18.00 -14.83 -0.47
C GLU A 290 19.30 -15.58 -0.11
N VAL A 291 20.06 -15.26 0.97
CA VAL A 291 21.40 -15.91 1.13
C VAL A 291 21.83 -16.24 2.57
N VAL A 292 20.93 -16.72 3.43
CA VAL A 292 21.34 -17.53 4.59
C VAL A 292 20.59 -18.86 4.56
N CYS A 293 20.77 -19.58 3.45
CA CYS A 293 20.36 -20.97 3.29
C CYS A 293 21.54 -21.90 3.49
N THR A 294 22.23 -21.75 4.61
CA THR A 294 23.19 -22.76 5.07
C THR A 294 22.66 -23.32 6.38
N LEU A 295 22.07 -24.53 6.25
CA LEU A 295 21.98 -25.60 7.26
C LEU A 295 20.66 -25.90 7.97
N LEU A 296 19.50 -25.42 7.51
CA LEU A 296 18.20 -26.07 7.82
C LEU A 296 17.23 -25.86 6.64
N PHE A 297 16.92 -26.95 5.91
CA PHE A 297 15.86 -27.11 4.90
C PHE A 297 15.26 -25.82 4.28
N LEU A 298 15.76 -25.47 3.09
CA LEU A 298 15.16 -24.52 2.14
C LEU A 298 13.74 -24.99 1.77
N GLN A 299 12.72 -24.50 2.46
CA GLN A 299 11.37 -24.52 1.92
C GLN A 299 11.15 -23.18 1.23
N GLN A 300 11.07 -23.19 -0.11
CA GLN A 300 10.75 -22.00 -0.89
C GLN A 300 9.42 -21.41 -0.38
N PRO A 301 9.29 -20.08 -0.30
CA PRO A 301 8.02 -19.47 0.09
C PRO A 301 6.96 -19.86 -0.93
N LEU A 302 5.83 -20.38 -0.44
CA LEU A 302 4.71 -20.78 -1.29
C LEU A 302 3.75 -19.63 -1.58
N VAL A 303 3.83 -18.55 -0.80
CA VAL A 303 2.99 -17.35 -0.93
C VAL A 303 3.87 -16.11 -0.84
N ARG A 304 3.56 -15.09 -1.64
CA ARG A 304 4.21 -13.77 -1.59
C ARG A 304 3.22 -12.65 -1.88
N LEU A 305 3.64 -11.41 -1.57
CA LEU A 305 2.90 -10.20 -1.90
C LEU A 305 3.67 -9.34 -2.91
N ARG A 306 2.96 -8.78 -3.90
CA ARG A 306 3.49 -7.86 -4.93
C ARG A 306 2.64 -6.59 -5.06
N GLY A 307 3.22 -5.52 -5.61
CA GLY A 307 2.49 -4.26 -5.90
C GLY A 307 2.07 -3.42 -4.68
N GLY A 308 2.43 -3.79 -3.45
CA GLY A 308 2.10 -3.03 -2.25
C GLY A 308 3.12 -1.93 -1.92
N ALA A 309 2.65 -0.77 -1.44
CA ALA A 309 3.51 0.35 -1.07
C ALA A 309 4.21 0.11 0.28
N MET A 310 3.49 -0.51 1.20
CA MET A 310 3.92 -0.84 2.54
C MET A 310 4.22 -2.32 2.69
N ILE A 311 4.96 -2.64 3.73
CA ILE A 311 5.25 -4.04 4.05
C ILE A 311 4.01 -4.71 4.63
N GLY A 312 3.74 -5.92 4.15
CA GLY A 312 2.54 -6.65 4.52
C GLY A 312 1.30 -6.20 3.77
N GLU A 313 1.43 -5.47 2.65
CA GLU A 313 0.35 -5.29 1.70
C GLU A 313 0.79 -5.67 0.29
N GLY A 314 -0.19 -6.03 -0.54
CA GLY A 314 0.01 -6.37 -1.95
C GLY A 314 -0.97 -7.41 -2.47
N ARG A 315 -0.94 -7.62 -3.78
CA ARG A 315 -1.58 -8.74 -4.48
C ARG A 315 -0.99 -10.06 -3.98
N VAL A 316 -1.84 -11.05 -3.76
CA VAL A 316 -1.44 -12.38 -3.30
C VAL A 316 -1.04 -13.23 -4.49
N GLU A 317 0.20 -13.73 -4.46
CA GLU A 317 0.71 -14.69 -5.44
C GLU A 317 1.12 -15.98 -4.74
N VAL A 318 0.82 -17.12 -5.37
CA VAL A 318 1.06 -18.46 -4.86
C VAL A 318 1.94 -19.23 -5.84
N LEU A 319 2.90 -20.00 -5.32
CA LEU A 319 3.78 -20.83 -6.12
C LEU A 319 3.18 -22.23 -6.27
N LYS A 320 2.87 -22.63 -7.51
CA LYS A 320 2.33 -23.95 -7.84
C LYS A 320 3.08 -24.52 -9.04
N ASN A 321 3.56 -25.76 -8.92
CA ASN A 321 4.35 -26.43 -9.95
C ASN A 321 5.58 -25.62 -10.44
N GLY A 322 6.20 -24.86 -9.54
CA GLY A 322 7.37 -24.02 -9.86
C GLY A 322 7.06 -22.71 -10.57
N VAL A 323 5.78 -22.37 -10.80
CA VAL A 323 5.34 -21.13 -11.44
C VAL A 323 4.49 -20.31 -10.47
N TRP A 324 4.80 -19.02 -10.33
CA TRP A 324 4.00 -18.08 -9.57
C TRP A 324 2.73 -17.73 -10.35
N GLY A 325 1.62 -17.62 -9.63
CA GLY A 325 0.34 -17.21 -10.19
C GLY A 325 -0.53 -16.57 -9.12
N THR A 326 -1.62 -15.96 -9.54
CA THR A 326 -2.48 -15.15 -8.66
C THR A 326 -3.61 -15.98 -8.05
N VAL A 327 -4.38 -15.32 -7.17
CA VAL A 327 -5.57 -15.85 -6.51
C VAL A 327 -6.74 -14.98 -6.92
N CYS A 328 -7.82 -15.57 -7.44
CA CYS A 328 -9.04 -14.85 -7.78
C CYS A 328 -9.81 -14.44 -6.52
N ASP A 329 -10.52 -13.32 -6.58
CA ASP A 329 -11.16 -12.70 -5.43
C ASP A 329 -12.58 -13.19 -5.12
N ASP A 330 -13.12 -14.11 -5.91
CA ASP A 330 -14.39 -14.77 -5.58
C ASP A 330 -14.29 -15.41 -4.18
N ASN A 331 -15.26 -15.09 -3.33
CA ASN A 331 -15.32 -15.52 -1.92
C ASN A 331 -14.09 -15.07 -1.08
N TRP A 332 -13.26 -14.15 -1.56
CA TRP A 332 -12.10 -13.65 -0.83
C TRP A 332 -12.53 -12.85 0.39
N ASN A 333 -12.03 -13.25 1.56
CA ASN A 333 -12.51 -12.71 2.83
C ASN A 333 -11.39 -12.56 3.87
N ILE A 334 -11.73 -11.90 4.98
CA ILE A 334 -10.77 -11.55 6.04
C ILE A 334 -10.11 -12.78 6.71
N ARG A 335 -10.75 -13.95 6.67
CA ARG A 335 -10.18 -15.18 7.24
C ARG A 335 -9.06 -15.70 6.36
N ALA A 336 -9.30 -15.81 5.05
CA ALA A 336 -8.27 -16.20 4.08
C ALA A 336 -7.10 -15.21 4.04
N ALA A 337 -7.40 -13.90 4.02
CA ALA A 337 -6.39 -12.86 4.12
C ALA A 337 -5.56 -12.95 5.43
N THR A 338 -6.20 -13.31 6.54
CA THR A 338 -5.49 -13.50 7.82
C THR A 338 -4.56 -14.70 7.81
N VAL A 339 -4.90 -15.78 7.09
CA VAL A 339 -3.98 -16.92 6.87
C VAL A 339 -2.73 -16.44 6.14
N VAL A 340 -2.89 -15.70 5.03
CA VAL A 340 -1.76 -15.12 4.28
C VAL A 340 -0.88 -14.23 5.16
N CYS A 341 -1.48 -13.30 5.90
CA CYS A 341 -0.73 -12.39 6.77
C CYS A 341 0.07 -13.15 7.84
N ARG A 342 -0.52 -14.17 8.47
CA ARG A 342 0.16 -14.98 9.49
C ARG A 342 1.24 -15.88 8.91
N GLU A 343 1.01 -16.49 7.74
CA GLU A 343 1.98 -17.29 7.01
C GLU A 343 3.26 -16.49 6.71
N LEU A 344 3.09 -15.23 6.28
CA LEU A 344 4.19 -14.32 6.00
C LEU A 344 4.83 -13.71 7.27
N GLY A 345 4.34 -14.06 8.46
CA GLY A 345 4.88 -13.62 9.74
C GLY A 345 4.40 -12.23 10.20
N PHE A 346 3.32 -11.72 9.62
CA PHE A 346 2.59 -10.53 10.10
C PHE A 346 1.47 -10.92 11.07
N GLY A 347 0.69 -9.94 11.50
CA GLY A 347 -0.47 -10.17 12.37
C GLY A 347 -1.71 -10.65 11.62
N SER A 348 -2.87 -10.21 12.08
CA SER A 348 -4.14 -10.41 11.36
C SER A 348 -4.20 -9.52 10.12
N ALA A 349 -5.03 -9.87 9.15
CA ALA A 349 -5.36 -8.97 8.06
C ALA A 349 -6.20 -7.80 8.58
N LYS A 350 -5.89 -6.58 8.13
CA LYS A 350 -6.73 -5.39 8.25
C LYS A 350 -7.84 -5.42 7.20
N GLU A 351 -7.46 -5.74 5.97
CA GLU A 351 -8.33 -5.72 4.79
C GLU A 351 -8.04 -6.94 3.92
N ALA A 352 -9.11 -7.52 3.39
CA ALA A 352 -9.10 -8.44 2.26
C ALA A 352 -9.60 -7.63 1.06
N LEU A 353 -8.74 -7.40 0.09
CA LEU A 353 -8.99 -6.54 -1.05
C LEU A 353 -9.33 -7.38 -2.28
N THR A 354 -10.28 -6.89 -3.05
CA THR A 354 -10.78 -7.47 -4.31
C THR A 354 -10.61 -6.44 -5.44
N GLY A 355 -10.82 -6.84 -6.69
CA GLY A 355 -10.79 -6.00 -7.88
C GLY A 355 -9.40 -5.51 -8.24
N ALA A 356 -8.37 -6.33 -8.06
CA ALA A 356 -6.97 -6.01 -8.35
C ALA A 356 -6.50 -4.64 -7.80
N ARG A 357 -7.07 -4.19 -6.67
CA ARG A 357 -6.85 -2.84 -6.11
C ARG A 357 -5.39 -2.50 -5.81
N LEU A 358 -4.54 -3.51 -5.62
CA LEU A 358 -3.10 -3.32 -5.40
C LEU A 358 -2.25 -3.71 -6.63
N GLY A 359 -2.86 -3.67 -7.81
CA GLY A 359 -2.25 -4.00 -9.10
C GLY A 359 -2.65 -5.40 -9.58
N GLN A 360 -2.76 -5.55 -10.89
CA GLN A 360 -3.05 -6.80 -11.59
C GLN A 360 -1.80 -7.69 -11.69
N GLY A 361 -1.99 -9.00 -11.71
CA GLY A 361 -0.95 -9.96 -12.04
C GLY A 361 -0.79 -10.18 -13.54
N ILE A 362 0.01 -11.19 -13.89
CA ILE A 362 0.12 -11.68 -15.26
C ILE A 362 0.35 -13.20 -15.22
N GLY A 363 -0.21 -13.93 -16.17
CA GLY A 363 -0.01 -15.37 -16.31
C GLY A 363 -1.13 -16.18 -15.65
N PRO A 364 -0.83 -17.29 -14.95
CA PRO A 364 -1.88 -18.18 -14.46
C PRO A 364 -2.55 -17.68 -13.17
N VAL A 365 -3.86 -17.85 -13.10
CA VAL A 365 -4.65 -17.77 -11.86
C VAL A 365 -4.72 -19.17 -11.25
N HIS A 366 -4.11 -19.39 -10.08
CA HIS A 366 -3.88 -20.74 -9.52
C HIS A 366 -4.98 -21.22 -8.55
N MET A 367 -5.71 -20.28 -7.95
CA MET A 367 -6.71 -20.54 -6.92
C MET A 367 -7.94 -19.66 -7.14
N ASN A 368 -9.13 -20.22 -6.97
CA ASN A 368 -10.40 -19.49 -6.94
C ASN A 368 -11.25 -19.92 -5.72
N GLU A 369 -12.24 -19.10 -5.32
CA GLU A 369 -13.21 -19.40 -4.26
C GLU A 369 -12.56 -19.93 -2.97
N VAL A 370 -11.57 -19.19 -2.45
CA VAL A 370 -10.73 -19.69 -1.35
C VAL A 370 -11.48 -19.70 -0.02
N GLU A 371 -11.61 -20.89 0.56
CA GLU A 371 -12.34 -21.16 1.79
C GLU A 371 -11.40 -21.56 2.93
N CYS A 372 -11.05 -20.58 3.76
CA CYS A 372 -10.24 -20.78 4.97
C CYS A 372 -11.08 -20.72 6.25
N SER A 373 -10.75 -21.57 7.22
CA SER A 373 -11.25 -21.47 8.60
C SER A 373 -10.61 -20.30 9.37
N GLY A 374 -9.39 -19.87 9.00
CA GLY A 374 -8.60 -18.82 9.65
C GLY A 374 -7.50 -19.34 10.59
N PHE A 375 -7.35 -20.66 10.69
CA PHE A 375 -6.40 -21.34 11.57
C PHE A 375 -5.36 -22.18 10.82
N GLU A 376 -5.49 -22.28 9.50
CA GLU A 376 -4.50 -22.86 8.60
C GLU A 376 -3.15 -22.18 8.75
N LYS A 377 -2.06 -22.91 8.50
CA LYS A 377 -0.70 -22.35 8.57
C LYS A 377 -0.25 -21.75 7.26
N SER A 378 -0.81 -22.22 6.15
CA SER A 378 -0.56 -21.72 4.81
C SER A 378 -1.87 -21.61 4.03
N LEU A 379 -1.93 -20.64 3.13
CA LEU A 379 -3.07 -20.47 2.22
C LEU A 379 -3.32 -21.73 1.37
N THR A 380 -2.25 -22.47 1.06
CA THR A 380 -2.30 -23.70 0.26
C THR A 380 -2.98 -24.88 0.98
N GLU A 381 -3.21 -24.77 2.29
CA GLU A 381 -3.95 -25.76 3.10
C GLU A 381 -5.46 -25.51 3.09
N CYS A 382 -5.92 -24.33 2.66
CA CYS A 382 -7.33 -24.00 2.57
C CYS A 382 -8.00 -24.79 1.43
N HIS A 383 -9.32 -24.97 1.53
CA HIS A 383 -10.09 -25.47 0.39
C HIS A 383 -10.18 -24.35 -0.66
N PHE A 384 -10.09 -24.71 -1.94
CA PHE A 384 -10.21 -23.77 -3.05
C PHE A 384 -10.66 -24.50 -4.31
N ASN A 385 -11.38 -23.78 -5.16
CA ASN A 385 -11.77 -24.25 -6.47
C ASN A 385 -10.55 -24.24 -7.41
N ARG A 386 -10.33 -25.37 -8.08
CA ARG A 386 -9.19 -25.56 -9.00
C ARG A 386 -9.48 -25.02 -10.40
N ASP A 387 -10.75 -24.88 -10.75
CA ASP A 387 -11.17 -24.34 -12.02
C ASP A 387 -11.22 -22.82 -11.89
N SER A 388 -10.28 -22.13 -12.56
CA SER A 388 -10.26 -20.66 -12.68
C SER A 388 -10.96 -20.17 -13.95
N LEU A 389 -11.84 -21.00 -14.53
CA LEU A 389 -12.63 -20.67 -15.72
C LEU A 389 -13.56 -19.50 -15.40
N GLY A 390 -13.19 -18.31 -15.90
CA GLY A 390 -13.99 -17.09 -15.76
C GLY A 390 -13.29 -15.95 -15.00
N CYS A 391 -12.22 -16.23 -14.25
CA CYS A 391 -11.47 -15.18 -13.55
C CYS A 391 -10.48 -14.49 -14.48
N SER A 392 -10.50 -13.16 -14.45
CA SER A 392 -9.54 -12.27 -15.10
C SER A 392 -8.54 -11.70 -14.09
N HIS A 393 -7.48 -11.04 -14.56
CA HIS A 393 -6.54 -10.36 -13.66
C HIS A 393 -7.11 -9.09 -13.02
N GLU A 394 -8.29 -8.62 -13.45
CA GLU A 394 -9.03 -7.57 -12.74
C GLU A 394 -9.58 -8.06 -11.40
N GLU A 395 -9.68 -9.37 -11.20
CA GLU A 395 -10.23 -10.03 -10.01
C GLU A 395 -9.12 -10.58 -9.11
N ASP A 396 -7.87 -10.13 -9.28
CA ASP A 396 -6.77 -10.59 -8.45
C ASP A 396 -6.91 -10.11 -6.99
N ALA A 397 -6.90 -11.07 -6.07
CA ALA A 397 -7.04 -10.84 -4.64
C ALA A 397 -5.79 -10.22 -4.02
N ALA A 398 -5.99 -9.34 -3.04
CA ALA A 398 -4.94 -8.64 -2.33
C ALA A 398 -5.20 -8.57 -0.82
N VAL A 399 -4.16 -8.26 -0.03
CA VAL A 399 -4.27 -8.12 1.43
C VAL A 399 -3.59 -6.86 1.94
N ARG A 400 -4.05 -6.37 3.08
CA ARG A 400 -3.29 -5.46 3.95
C ARG A 400 -3.19 -6.05 5.35
N CYS A 401 -1.98 -6.25 5.85
CA CYS A 401 -1.73 -6.86 7.14
C CYS A 401 -1.53 -5.84 8.27
N ASN A 402 -1.79 -6.28 9.50
CA ASN A 402 -1.27 -5.61 10.68
C ASN A 402 0.23 -5.88 10.79
N ILE A 403 1.01 -4.82 11.00
CA ILE A 403 2.47 -4.87 11.16
C ILE A 403 2.87 -4.29 12.52
N PRO A 404 3.93 -4.80 13.17
CA PRO A 404 4.37 -4.28 14.46
C PRO A 404 4.83 -2.83 14.38
N ALA A 405 4.49 -2.04 15.39
CA ALA A 405 4.97 -0.68 15.51
C ALA A 405 6.48 -0.67 15.85
N MET A 406 7.31 -0.37 14.85
CA MET A 406 8.77 -0.35 14.98
C MET A 406 9.35 1.03 15.35
N GLY A 407 8.54 2.10 15.33
CA GLY A 407 8.99 3.44 15.73
C GLY A 407 10.07 4.07 14.85
N PHE A 408 10.27 3.56 13.63
CA PHE A 408 11.32 4.00 12.70
C PHE A 408 11.17 5.45 12.19
N HIS A 409 9.95 5.98 12.20
CA HIS A 409 9.65 7.35 11.75
C HIS A 409 10.28 8.44 12.63
N ASN A 410 10.68 8.15 13.88
CA ASN A 410 11.20 9.18 14.79
C ASN A 410 12.64 9.63 14.47
N ARG A 411 13.33 8.96 13.54
CA ARG A 411 14.73 9.24 13.17
C ARG A 411 14.88 9.84 11.77
N LEU A 412 13.77 10.06 11.06
CA LEU A 412 13.75 10.58 9.70
C LEU A 412 12.54 11.50 9.54
N ARG A 413 12.68 12.63 8.84
CA ARG A 413 11.56 13.52 8.50
C ARG A 413 11.75 14.17 7.13
N LEU A 414 10.65 14.63 6.54
CA LEU A 414 10.65 15.54 5.40
C LEU A 414 10.48 16.97 5.90
N ASN A 415 11.26 17.90 5.36
CA ASN A 415 11.21 19.30 5.74
C ASN A 415 11.25 20.22 4.51
N GLY A 416 10.59 21.39 4.62
CA GLY A 416 10.56 22.44 3.60
C GLY A 416 9.69 22.19 2.38
N GLY A 417 9.02 21.04 2.29
CA GLY A 417 8.06 20.71 1.23
C GLY A 417 6.81 21.58 1.22
N ARG A 418 6.13 21.67 0.06
CA ARG A 418 4.85 22.40 -0.07
C ARG A 418 3.69 21.66 0.60
N ASN A 419 3.83 20.35 0.76
CA ASN A 419 2.86 19.46 1.39
C ASN A 419 3.59 18.37 2.20
N PRO A 420 2.87 17.58 3.03
CA PRO A 420 3.50 16.56 3.87
C PRO A 420 4.15 15.37 3.13
N TYR A 421 3.93 15.23 1.82
CA TYR A 421 4.42 14.11 1.01
C TYR A 421 5.73 14.41 0.29
N GLU A 422 6.21 15.64 0.33
CA GLU A 422 7.48 16.02 -0.30
C GLU A 422 8.36 16.80 0.66
N GLY A 423 9.66 16.81 0.35
CA GLY A 423 10.60 17.67 1.05
C GLY A 423 12.02 17.13 1.06
N ARG A 424 12.88 17.92 1.70
CA ARG A 424 14.26 17.55 1.97
C ARG A 424 14.31 16.46 3.03
N VAL A 425 15.13 15.43 2.78
CA VAL A 425 15.29 14.31 3.70
C VAL A 425 16.26 14.70 4.81
N GLU A 426 15.75 14.75 6.04
CA GLU A 426 16.54 15.00 7.25
C GLU A 426 16.55 13.76 8.14
N VAL A 427 17.73 13.39 8.64
CA VAL A 427 17.91 12.24 9.54
C VAL A 427 18.50 12.68 10.88
N LEU A 428 18.06 12.02 11.94
CA LEU A 428 18.51 12.28 13.30
C LEU A 428 19.79 11.48 13.59
N ALA A 429 20.92 12.17 13.71
CA ALA A 429 22.23 11.59 13.93
C ALA A 429 22.86 12.09 15.24
N GLU A 430 23.76 11.30 15.82
CA GLU A 430 24.51 11.70 17.00
C GLU A 430 25.80 12.42 16.59
N ARG A 431 25.97 13.67 17.04
CA ARG A 431 27.22 14.43 16.91
C ARG A 431 27.62 14.99 18.27
N ASN A 432 28.87 14.76 18.68
CA ASN A 432 29.43 15.25 19.94
C ASN A 432 28.56 14.92 21.18
N GLY A 433 27.93 13.75 21.20
CA GLY A 433 27.07 13.29 22.31
C GLY A 433 25.67 13.90 22.35
N SER A 434 25.28 14.71 21.36
CA SER A 434 23.93 15.27 21.20
C SER A 434 23.28 14.78 19.91
N LEU A 435 21.96 14.59 19.94
CA LEU A 435 21.18 14.25 18.75
C LEU A 435 20.89 15.53 17.96
N VAL A 436 21.33 15.57 16.71
CA VAL A 436 21.15 16.69 15.80
C VAL A 436 20.52 16.21 14.49
N TRP A 437 19.64 17.04 13.94
CA TRP A 437 19.12 16.83 12.59
C TRP A 437 20.19 17.24 11.57
N GLY A 438 20.30 16.47 10.50
CA GLY A 438 21.17 16.81 9.38
C GLY A 438 20.63 16.25 8.07
N THR A 439 21.21 16.68 6.96
CA THR A 439 20.82 16.26 5.62
C THR A 439 21.50 14.97 5.16
N VAL A 440 20.92 14.35 4.14
CA VAL A 440 21.53 13.23 3.40
C VAL A 440 22.18 13.76 2.12
N CYS A 441 23.37 13.25 1.79
CA CYS A 441 24.07 13.59 0.56
C CYS A 441 23.25 13.17 -0.67
N SER A 442 23.18 14.03 -1.68
CA SER A 442 22.45 13.78 -2.92
C SER A 442 23.24 13.00 -3.97
N ASP A 443 24.54 12.76 -3.76
CA ASP A 443 25.37 12.04 -4.71
C ASP A 443 24.83 10.62 -4.92
N SER A 444 24.50 10.32 -6.18
CA SER A 444 23.88 9.04 -6.60
C SER A 444 22.53 8.75 -5.96
N TRP A 445 21.82 9.76 -5.43
CA TRP A 445 20.47 9.61 -4.90
C TRP A 445 19.47 9.35 -6.02
N GLY A 446 18.75 8.23 -5.94
CA GLY A 446 17.79 7.80 -6.95
C GLY A 446 16.46 7.33 -6.38
N THR A 447 15.66 6.71 -7.26
CA THR A 447 14.29 6.28 -6.96
C THR A 447 14.25 5.21 -5.87
N MET A 448 15.22 4.28 -5.85
CA MET A 448 15.25 3.18 -4.87
C MET A 448 15.48 3.69 -3.44
N GLU A 449 16.35 4.70 -3.25
CA GLU A 449 16.52 5.34 -1.95
C GLU A 449 15.24 6.09 -1.54
N ALA A 450 14.60 6.80 -2.48
CA ALA A 450 13.36 7.49 -2.23
C ALA A 450 12.22 6.54 -1.83
N MET A 451 12.13 5.36 -2.44
CA MET A 451 11.14 4.32 -2.09
C MET A 451 11.28 3.90 -0.62
N VAL A 452 12.51 3.69 -0.15
CA VAL A 452 12.78 3.35 1.26
C VAL A 452 12.36 4.49 2.18
N VAL A 453 12.63 5.75 1.82
CA VAL A 453 12.23 6.91 2.62
C VAL A 453 10.71 7.04 2.73
N CYS A 454 10.00 7.02 1.59
CA CYS A 454 8.55 7.16 1.55
C CYS A 454 7.87 6.03 2.35
N ARG A 455 8.36 4.80 2.20
CA ARG A 455 7.87 3.65 2.96
C ARG A 455 8.19 3.73 4.44
N GLN A 456 9.40 4.13 4.84
CA GLN A 456 9.78 4.29 6.25
C GLN A 456 8.87 5.30 6.98
N LEU A 457 8.45 6.34 6.28
CA LEU A 457 7.54 7.37 6.79
C LEU A 457 6.05 6.98 6.71
N GLY A 458 5.72 5.87 6.04
CA GLY A 458 4.32 5.47 5.82
C GLY A 458 3.58 6.34 4.80
N LEU A 459 4.31 6.93 3.85
CA LEU A 459 3.79 7.83 2.82
C LEU A 459 3.57 7.16 1.45
N GLY A 460 3.75 5.84 1.37
CA GLY A 460 3.54 5.04 0.17
C GLY A 460 4.80 4.88 -0.68
N PHE A 461 4.65 4.92 -2.00
CA PHE A 461 5.73 4.85 -2.99
C PHE A 461 6.43 6.20 -3.14
N ALA A 462 7.64 6.18 -3.73
CA ALA A 462 8.24 7.38 -4.26
C ALA A 462 7.55 7.76 -5.58
N SER A 463 7.34 9.05 -5.80
CA SER A 463 7.03 9.61 -7.12
C SER A 463 8.29 10.17 -7.77
N HIS A 464 9.11 10.89 -6.99
CA HIS A 464 10.34 11.50 -7.47
C HIS A 464 11.45 11.45 -6.43
N ALA A 465 12.69 11.33 -6.92
CA ALA A 465 13.92 11.50 -6.18
C ALA A 465 14.65 12.75 -6.69
N PHE A 466 15.04 13.63 -5.77
CA PHE A 466 15.69 14.90 -6.06
C PHE A 466 17.11 14.92 -5.53
N GLN A 467 18.05 15.32 -6.38
CA GLN A 467 19.44 15.55 -5.99
C GLN A 467 19.71 17.01 -5.57
N GLU A 468 18.81 17.93 -5.94
CA GLU A 468 18.90 19.33 -5.59
C GLU A 468 17.59 19.79 -4.97
N THR A 469 17.68 20.50 -3.85
CA THR A 469 16.54 20.83 -2.97
C THR A 469 16.53 22.30 -2.59
N TRP A 470 17.21 23.15 -3.37
CA TRP A 470 17.36 24.58 -3.12
C TRP A 470 16.04 25.35 -2.97
N TYR A 471 14.96 24.84 -3.57
CA TYR A 471 13.62 25.45 -3.56
C TYR A 471 12.81 25.11 -2.30
N TRP A 472 13.21 24.12 -1.50
CA TRP A 472 12.60 23.83 -0.21
C TRP A 472 13.31 24.61 0.90
N GLN A 473 12.60 25.56 1.48
CA GLN A 473 13.09 26.31 2.64
C GLN A 473 12.99 25.41 3.87
N GLY A 474 14.14 25.01 4.43
CA GLY A 474 14.17 24.27 5.68
C GLY A 474 15.03 24.96 6.72
N ASP A 475 15.09 24.35 7.90
CA ASP A 475 15.82 24.92 9.03
C ASP A 475 17.34 24.87 8.76
N SER A 476 17.98 26.03 8.72
CA SER A 476 19.43 26.16 8.50
C SER A 476 20.27 25.41 9.54
N SER A 477 19.71 25.14 10.72
CA SER A 477 20.39 24.35 11.76
C SER A 477 20.62 22.89 11.34
N ALA A 478 19.90 22.39 10.33
CA ALA A 478 19.98 21.03 9.84
C ALA A 478 20.76 20.89 8.50
N ASP A 479 21.39 21.95 7.98
CA ASP A 479 22.04 21.92 6.65
C ASP A 479 23.28 21.02 6.57
N ALA A 480 23.87 20.61 7.70
CA ALA A 480 25.05 19.77 7.71
C ALA A 480 24.74 18.34 7.25
N VAL A 481 25.53 17.81 6.31
CA VAL A 481 25.41 16.42 5.84
C VAL A 481 25.81 15.46 6.95
N VAL A 482 24.93 14.52 7.31
CA VAL A 482 25.16 13.50 8.35
C VAL A 482 25.16 12.07 7.81
N MET A 483 24.74 11.87 6.57
CA MET A 483 24.72 10.57 5.90
C MET A 483 25.11 10.74 4.42
N SER A 484 25.90 9.82 3.86
CA SER A 484 26.39 9.89 2.47
C SER A 484 26.59 8.51 1.85
N GLY A 485 26.66 8.47 0.52
CA GLY A 485 26.89 7.23 -0.24
C GLY A 485 25.78 6.20 -0.05
N VAL A 486 24.54 6.67 0.13
CA VAL A 486 23.39 5.79 0.36
C VAL A 486 23.04 5.06 -0.93
N ARG A 487 22.97 3.74 -0.85
CA ARG A 487 22.54 2.85 -1.93
C ARG A 487 21.61 1.80 -1.35
N CYS A 488 20.36 1.83 -1.78
CA CYS A 488 19.32 0.91 -1.35
C CYS A 488 19.05 -0.14 -2.44
N SER A 489 18.72 -1.35 -2.01
CA SER A 489 18.12 -2.39 -2.87
C SER A 489 16.64 -2.17 -3.10
N GLY A 490 15.98 -1.33 -2.29
CA GLY A 490 14.55 -1.06 -2.33
C GLY A 490 13.74 -1.94 -1.38
N THR A 491 14.35 -2.92 -0.70
CA THR A 491 13.68 -3.84 0.24
C THR A 491 13.87 -3.45 1.72
N GLU A 492 14.75 -2.50 2.00
CA GLU A 492 15.12 -2.09 3.35
C GLU A 492 13.93 -1.46 4.11
N LEU A 493 13.84 -1.71 5.41
CA LEU A 493 12.76 -1.12 6.24
C LEU A 493 13.01 0.36 6.56
N THR A 494 14.28 0.74 6.58
CA THR A 494 14.76 2.04 7.03
C THR A 494 15.99 2.45 6.23
N LEU A 495 16.20 3.75 6.07
CA LEU A 495 17.33 4.29 5.32
C LEU A 495 18.69 3.91 5.93
N ASP A 496 18.76 3.69 7.25
CA ASP A 496 19.98 3.25 7.95
C ASP A 496 20.33 1.77 7.74
N GLN A 497 19.46 0.99 7.10
CA GLN A 497 19.74 -0.40 6.68
C GLN A 497 20.35 -0.46 5.28
N CYS A 498 20.18 0.58 4.47
CA CYS A 498 20.78 0.65 3.15
C CYS A 498 22.32 0.67 3.26
N LEU A 499 23.00 0.30 2.18
CA LEU A 499 24.45 0.47 2.13
C LEU A 499 24.76 1.96 2.18
N HIS A 500 25.51 2.42 3.17
CA HIS A 500 25.91 3.81 3.28
C HIS A 500 27.29 3.94 3.95
N HIS A 501 27.94 5.10 3.78
CA HIS A 501 29.18 5.39 4.49
C HIS A 501 28.92 5.47 6.00
N GLY A 502 29.85 4.95 6.81
CA GLY A 502 29.74 4.92 8.26
C GLY A 502 29.93 6.29 8.91
N LYS A 503 30.85 6.40 9.89
CA LYS A 503 31.12 7.67 10.58
C LYS A 503 31.79 8.73 9.68
N TYR A 504 32.49 8.29 8.64
CA TYR A 504 33.17 9.18 7.70
C TYR A 504 32.20 9.54 6.57
N VAL A 505 31.65 10.75 6.66
CA VAL A 505 30.74 11.31 5.65
C VAL A 505 31.55 12.06 4.61
N HIS A 506 31.36 11.73 3.34
CA HIS A 506 31.98 12.42 2.21
C HIS A 506 30.90 12.81 1.22
N CYS A 507 30.79 14.11 0.94
CA CYS A 507 29.79 14.66 0.03
C CYS A 507 30.34 15.92 -0.66
N PRO A 508 31.00 15.79 -1.82
CA PRO A 508 31.55 16.90 -2.60
C PRO A 508 30.54 18.02 -2.88
N ARG A 509 29.27 17.67 -3.13
CA ARG A 509 28.19 18.64 -3.39
C ARG A 509 27.72 19.42 -2.16
N GLY A 510 28.12 18.99 -0.95
CA GLY A 510 27.72 19.63 0.31
C GLY A 510 26.31 19.26 0.77
N GLY A 511 25.78 20.02 1.74
CA GLY A 511 24.47 19.81 2.35
C GLY A 511 23.52 21.00 2.15
N GLY A 512 22.38 20.99 2.85
CA GLY A 512 21.36 22.04 2.74
C GLY A 512 20.69 22.04 1.36
N ARG A 513 21.06 22.99 0.49
CA ARG A 513 20.45 23.20 -0.85
C ARG A 513 20.75 22.10 -1.87
N PHE A 514 21.84 21.37 -1.66
CA PHE A 514 22.25 20.22 -2.48
C PHE A 514 21.98 18.89 -1.78
N ALA A 515 21.09 18.88 -0.77
CA ALA A 515 20.72 17.67 -0.07
C ALA A 515 19.75 16.81 -0.90
N ALA A 516 19.72 15.53 -0.58
CA ALA A 516 18.73 14.60 -1.12
C ALA A 516 17.29 14.98 -0.71
N GLY A 517 16.37 14.71 -1.62
CA GLY A 517 14.96 15.04 -1.50
C GLY A 517 14.06 13.96 -2.07
N VAL A 518 12.81 13.92 -1.61
CA VAL A 518 11.81 12.98 -2.13
C VAL A 518 10.45 13.64 -2.28
N SER A 519 9.64 13.07 -3.17
CA SER A 519 8.20 13.25 -3.20
C SER A 519 7.55 11.86 -3.17
N CYS A 520 6.51 11.69 -2.38
CA CYS A 520 5.84 10.42 -2.14
C CYS A 520 4.41 10.43 -2.69
N THR A 521 3.89 9.25 -3.01
CA THR A 521 2.53 9.03 -3.51
C THR A 521 1.97 7.72 -2.98
N GLN A 522 0.64 7.58 -2.92
CA GLN A 522 0.00 6.36 -2.44
C GLN A 522 -0.06 5.26 -3.50
N THR A 523 0.04 5.61 -4.79
CA THR A 523 -0.10 4.69 -5.93
C THR A 523 1.08 4.84 -6.88
N ALA A 524 1.44 3.76 -7.57
CA ALA A 524 2.47 3.75 -8.61
C ALA A 524 2.05 2.83 -9.78
N PRO A 525 2.53 3.07 -11.02
CA PRO A 525 2.41 2.13 -12.14
C PRO A 525 3.22 0.84 -11.90
N ASP A 526 2.98 -0.19 -12.72
CA ASP A 526 3.73 -1.46 -12.69
C ASP A 526 3.84 -2.00 -14.13
N LEU A 527 5.02 -1.89 -14.74
CA LEU A 527 5.21 -2.22 -16.13
C LEU A 527 5.68 -3.66 -16.33
N VAL A 528 4.97 -4.40 -17.18
CA VAL A 528 5.28 -5.80 -17.44
C VAL A 528 5.28 -6.12 -18.92
N LEU A 529 6.32 -6.84 -19.38
CA LEU A 529 6.42 -7.29 -20.77
C LEU A 529 5.64 -8.59 -21.00
N SER A 530 4.85 -8.65 -22.07
CA SER A 530 4.21 -9.90 -22.49
C SER A 530 5.22 -10.89 -23.08
N ALA A 531 5.52 -11.95 -22.33
CA ALA A 531 6.47 -12.98 -22.74
C ALA A 531 6.02 -13.78 -23.96
N GLN A 532 4.72 -14.03 -24.07
CA GLN A 532 4.13 -14.76 -25.18
C GLN A 532 4.29 -13.99 -26.49
N VAL A 533 4.05 -12.68 -26.49
CA VAL A 533 4.18 -11.83 -27.68
C VAL A 533 5.62 -11.83 -28.19
N VAL A 534 6.60 -11.70 -27.29
CA VAL A 534 8.02 -11.76 -27.66
C VAL A 534 8.36 -13.11 -28.29
N GLU A 535 7.98 -14.23 -27.66
CA GLU A 535 8.26 -15.57 -28.15
C GLU A 535 7.66 -15.83 -29.53
N GLN A 536 6.40 -15.43 -29.75
CA GLN A 536 5.65 -15.70 -30.99
C GLN A 536 6.06 -14.81 -32.16
N THR A 537 6.59 -13.62 -31.90
CA THR A 537 6.89 -12.62 -32.95
C THR A 537 8.38 -12.49 -33.26
N THR A 538 9.22 -13.37 -32.70
CA THR A 538 10.67 -13.32 -32.93
C THR A 538 11.04 -13.91 -34.30
N TYR A 539 11.79 -13.18 -35.12
CA TYR A 539 12.34 -13.67 -36.40
C TYR A 539 13.63 -12.94 -36.81
N LEU A 540 14.31 -13.45 -37.84
CA LEU A 540 15.49 -12.83 -38.44
C LEU A 540 15.13 -12.10 -39.73
N GLU A 541 15.69 -10.90 -39.90
CA GLU A 541 15.65 -10.15 -41.16
C GLU A 541 17.07 -9.74 -41.56
N ASP A 542 17.46 -10.00 -42.81
CA ASP A 542 18.67 -9.42 -43.41
C ASP A 542 18.27 -8.18 -44.21
N ARG A 543 18.62 -6.98 -43.74
CA ARG A 543 18.22 -5.71 -44.36
C ARG A 543 19.46 -4.93 -44.85
N PRO A 544 19.44 -4.37 -46.07
CA PRO A 544 20.59 -3.64 -46.60
C PRO A 544 20.75 -2.28 -45.92
N MET A 545 22.00 -1.82 -45.77
CA MET A 545 22.34 -0.57 -45.07
C MET A 545 21.63 0.67 -45.63
N TYR A 546 21.45 0.78 -46.94
CA TYR A 546 20.74 1.92 -47.53
C TYR A 546 19.29 2.07 -47.03
N ALA A 547 18.66 0.98 -46.57
CA ALA A 547 17.31 0.99 -46.03
C ALA A 547 17.27 1.25 -44.52
N LEU A 548 18.44 1.37 -43.87
CA LEU A 548 18.61 1.51 -42.42
C LEU A 548 19.20 2.87 -42.01
N GLN A 549 19.17 3.88 -42.91
CA GLN A 549 19.75 5.20 -42.65
C GLN A 549 19.22 5.84 -41.35
N CYS A 550 17.90 5.83 -41.16
CA CYS A 550 17.26 6.33 -39.95
C CYS A 550 17.71 5.59 -38.69
N ALA A 551 17.69 4.26 -38.74
CA ALA A 551 18.09 3.44 -37.60
C ALA A 551 19.60 3.57 -37.28
N HIS A 552 20.42 3.93 -38.26
CA HIS A 552 21.84 4.23 -38.07
C HIS A 552 22.05 5.56 -37.36
N GLU A 553 21.32 6.61 -37.76
CA GLU A 553 21.32 7.93 -37.11
C GLU A 553 20.81 7.87 -35.66
N GLU A 554 19.85 6.98 -35.39
CA GLU A 554 19.31 6.71 -34.05
C GLU A 554 20.18 5.77 -33.20
N ASN A 555 21.33 5.32 -33.70
CA ASN A 555 22.23 4.36 -33.02
C ASN A 555 21.62 2.97 -32.73
N CYS A 556 20.63 2.52 -33.50
CA CYS A 556 19.97 1.22 -33.32
C CYS A 556 20.72 0.03 -33.94
N LEU A 557 21.90 0.26 -34.51
CA LEU A 557 22.74 -0.76 -35.15
C LEU A 557 24.02 -1.01 -34.36
N SER A 558 24.63 -2.18 -34.54
CA SER A 558 25.89 -2.49 -33.86
C SER A 558 27.01 -1.56 -34.33
N SER A 559 28.06 -1.41 -33.51
CA SER A 559 29.21 -0.55 -33.84
C SER A 559 29.90 -0.88 -35.18
N SER A 560 29.76 -2.11 -35.71
CA SER A 560 30.31 -2.47 -37.02
C SER A 560 29.56 -1.81 -38.18
N ALA A 561 28.30 -1.40 -37.99
CA ALA A 561 27.51 -0.68 -38.98
C ALA A 561 28.12 0.68 -39.36
N ASN A 562 28.85 1.33 -38.44
CA ASN A 562 29.53 2.61 -38.67
C ASN A 562 30.60 2.57 -39.76
N LYS A 563 31.09 1.37 -40.11
CA LYS A 563 32.11 1.14 -41.14
C LYS A 563 31.57 0.30 -42.31
N ALA A 564 30.27 0.04 -42.33
CA ALA A 564 29.66 -0.87 -43.28
C ALA A 564 29.28 -0.13 -44.57
N ASP A 565 29.57 -0.74 -45.72
CA ASP A 565 29.23 -0.17 -47.03
C ASP A 565 27.70 -0.12 -47.22
N ALA A 566 27.21 0.81 -48.04
CA ALA A 566 25.77 0.98 -48.30
C ALA A 566 25.08 -0.27 -48.89
N SER A 567 25.84 -1.15 -49.55
CA SER A 567 25.37 -2.42 -50.12
C SER A 567 25.49 -3.61 -49.16
N SER A 568 26.09 -3.41 -47.99
CA SER A 568 26.19 -4.46 -46.97
C SER A 568 24.84 -4.71 -46.31
N TYR A 569 24.68 -5.91 -45.76
CA TYR A 569 23.47 -6.34 -45.06
C TYR A 569 23.73 -6.36 -43.56
N ARG A 570 22.70 -5.99 -42.81
CA ARG A 570 22.63 -6.16 -41.36
C ARG A 570 21.66 -7.28 -41.05
N ARG A 571 22.05 -8.16 -40.15
CA ARG A 571 21.19 -9.22 -39.64
C ARG A 571 20.51 -8.78 -38.35
N LEU A 572 19.20 -8.64 -38.41
CA LEU A 572 18.39 -8.07 -37.34
C LEU A 572 17.53 -9.17 -36.71
N LEU A 573 17.67 -9.35 -35.40
CA LEU A 573 16.78 -10.16 -34.58
C LEU A 573 15.59 -9.30 -34.17
N ARG A 574 14.47 -9.43 -34.87
CA ARG A 574 13.24 -8.68 -34.62
C ARG A 574 12.29 -9.41 -33.69
N PHE A 575 11.50 -8.66 -32.95
CA PHE A 575 10.48 -9.14 -32.02
C PHE A 575 9.50 -8.00 -31.69
N SER A 576 8.30 -8.28 -31.20
CA SER A 576 7.40 -7.23 -30.70
C SER A 576 7.55 -7.09 -29.19
N SER A 577 7.44 -5.86 -28.68
CA SER A 577 7.37 -5.57 -27.25
C SER A 577 5.98 -5.02 -26.92
N GLN A 578 5.24 -5.76 -26.10
CA GLN A 578 3.97 -5.31 -25.54
C GLN A 578 4.14 -5.09 -24.04
N ILE A 579 4.08 -3.83 -23.62
CA ILE A 579 4.32 -3.38 -22.25
C ILE A 579 2.98 -3.02 -21.63
N HIS A 580 2.56 -3.79 -20.63
CA HIS A 580 1.33 -3.58 -19.86
C HIS A 580 1.59 -2.67 -18.67
N ASN A 581 0.61 -1.84 -18.28
CA ASN A 581 0.60 -1.18 -16.98
C ASN A 581 -0.41 -1.85 -16.05
N ASN A 582 0.09 -2.75 -15.22
CA ASN A 582 -0.68 -3.54 -14.27
C ASN A 582 -0.67 -2.93 -12.85
N GLY A 583 -0.24 -1.67 -12.73
CA GLY A 583 -0.09 -0.98 -11.47
C GLY A 583 -1.39 -0.38 -10.93
N GLN A 584 -1.24 0.68 -10.13
CA GLN A 584 -2.35 1.38 -9.48
C GLN A 584 -2.58 2.80 -10.03
N SER A 585 -1.69 3.27 -10.89
CA SER A 585 -1.79 4.60 -11.52
C SER A 585 -1.12 4.60 -12.89
N ASP A 586 -1.48 5.58 -13.72
CA ASP A 586 -0.90 5.74 -15.05
C ASP A 586 0.63 5.87 -14.99
N PHE A 587 1.33 5.18 -15.89
CA PHE A 587 2.76 5.39 -16.11
C PHE A 587 2.94 6.69 -16.91
N ARG A 588 3.81 7.57 -16.44
CA ARG A 588 4.07 8.86 -17.09
C ARG A 588 5.56 9.14 -17.24
N PRO A 589 5.99 9.75 -18.34
CA PRO A 589 7.39 10.11 -18.53
C PRO A 589 7.81 11.12 -17.47
N ARG A 590 9.05 10.96 -16.97
CA ARG A 590 9.66 11.90 -16.01
C ARG A 590 9.87 13.28 -16.63
N ALA A 591 10.22 13.31 -17.91
CA ALA A 591 10.52 14.51 -18.65
C ALA A 591 9.23 15.28 -18.99
N ALA A 592 9.24 16.59 -18.78
CA ALA A 592 8.11 17.43 -19.15
C ALA A 592 8.06 17.64 -20.68
N PRO A 593 6.90 18.02 -21.26
CA PRO A 593 6.74 18.12 -22.71
C PRO A 593 7.77 19.00 -23.43
N HIS A 594 8.27 20.05 -22.77
CA HIS A 594 9.27 20.95 -23.33
C HIS A 594 10.67 20.32 -23.49
N SER A 595 10.95 19.21 -22.82
CA SER A 595 12.20 18.46 -22.92
C SER A 595 12.08 17.22 -23.81
N TRP A 596 10.92 16.98 -24.41
CA TRP A 596 10.74 15.88 -25.35
C TRP A 596 11.47 16.19 -26.67
N VAL A 597 12.11 15.18 -27.23
CA VAL A 597 12.92 15.33 -28.45
C VAL A 597 12.09 14.85 -29.63
N TRP A 598 11.91 15.71 -30.65
CA TRP A 598 11.27 15.29 -31.90
C TRP A 598 12.23 14.43 -32.71
N HIS A 599 11.70 13.39 -33.35
CA HIS A 599 12.50 12.58 -34.25
C HIS A 599 11.93 12.50 -35.65
N GLU A 600 12.78 12.83 -36.61
CA GLU A 600 12.40 13.02 -38.01
C GLU A 600 11.98 11.70 -38.67
N CYS A 601 12.63 10.59 -38.30
CA CYS A 601 12.34 9.27 -38.86
C CYS A 601 10.99 8.71 -38.41
N HIS A 602 10.59 8.96 -37.16
CA HIS A 602 9.36 8.43 -36.59
C HIS A 602 8.20 9.43 -36.56
N ARG A 603 8.47 10.71 -36.87
CA ARG A 603 7.49 11.79 -36.96
C ARG A 603 6.63 11.94 -35.70
N HIS A 604 7.24 11.73 -34.54
CA HIS A 604 6.63 12.01 -33.24
C HIS A 604 7.70 12.42 -32.22
N TYR A 605 7.25 12.84 -31.04
CA TYR A 605 8.10 13.24 -29.92
C TYR A 605 8.43 12.06 -29.01
N HIS A 606 9.65 12.06 -28.51
CA HIS A 606 10.17 11.04 -27.60
C HIS A 606 10.22 11.59 -26.19
N SER A 607 9.49 10.95 -25.28
CA SER A 607 9.35 11.40 -23.89
C SER A 607 10.32 10.75 -22.92
N MET A 608 11.02 9.69 -23.36
CA MET A 608 12.08 9.00 -22.64
C MET A 608 13.22 8.62 -23.60
N GLU A 609 14.47 8.80 -23.15
CA GLU A 609 15.66 8.48 -23.94
C GLU A 609 15.95 6.96 -23.92
N VAL A 610 15.86 6.34 -22.74
CA VAL A 610 16.08 4.90 -22.56
C VAL A 610 14.92 4.29 -21.77
N PHE A 611 13.96 3.66 -22.46
CA PHE A 611 12.87 2.92 -21.79
C PHE A 611 13.11 1.42 -21.77
N THR A 612 13.80 0.84 -22.77
CA THR A 612 14.17 -0.59 -22.73
C THR A 612 15.59 -0.87 -23.22
N HIS A 613 16.26 -1.82 -22.57
CA HIS A 613 17.47 -2.47 -23.10
C HIS A 613 17.14 -3.85 -23.68
N TYR A 614 17.72 -4.14 -24.84
CA TYR A 614 17.63 -5.44 -25.50
C TYR A 614 19.01 -6.08 -25.51
N ASP A 615 19.19 -7.16 -24.77
CA ASP A 615 20.48 -7.83 -24.64
C ASP A 615 20.41 -9.23 -25.22
N LEU A 616 21.43 -9.61 -25.99
CA LEU A 616 21.73 -11.01 -26.26
C LEU A 616 22.95 -11.39 -25.43
N ILE A 617 22.80 -12.37 -24.54
CA ILE A 617 23.77 -12.73 -23.52
C ILE A 617 24.24 -14.16 -23.77
N SER A 618 25.53 -14.43 -23.66
CA SER A 618 26.06 -15.79 -23.69
C SER A 618 25.62 -16.59 -22.46
N LEU A 619 25.70 -17.91 -22.52
CA LEU A 619 25.44 -18.76 -21.34
C LEU A 619 26.40 -18.49 -20.16
N ASN A 620 27.55 -17.85 -20.43
CA ASN A 620 28.51 -17.43 -19.42
C ASN A 620 28.16 -16.07 -18.77
N GLY A 621 27.05 -15.44 -19.17
CA GLY A 621 26.60 -14.16 -18.64
C GLY A 621 27.22 -12.92 -19.29
N THR A 622 28.01 -13.08 -20.37
CA THR A 622 28.59 -11.94 -21.09
C THR A 622 27.63 -11.44 -22.16
N LYS A 623 27.37 -10.12 -22.20
CA LYS A 623 26.63 -9.50 -23.31
C LYS A 623 27.42 -9.69 -24.62
N VAL A 624 26.79 -10.29 -25.63
CA VAL A 624 27.38 -10.54 -26.96
C VAL A 624 26.84 -9.62 -28.04
N ALA A 625 25.61 -9.13 -27.88
CA ALA A 625 25.04 -8.07 -28.67
C ALA A 625 24.11 -7.25 -27.77
N GLU A 626 24.03 -5.97 -28.09
CA GLU A 626 23.13 -5.03 -27.45
C GLU A 626 22.32 -4.35 -28.55
N GLY A 627 21.04 -4.24 -28.30
CA GLY A 627 20.11 -3.40 -29.01
C GLY A 627 19.41 -2.51 -27.99
N HIS A 628 18.81 -1.47 -28.50
CA HIS A 628 17.86 -0.70 -27.75
C HIS A 628 16.85 -0.19 -28.75
N LYS A 629 15.68 0.09 -28.23
CA LYS A 629 14.78 0.95 -28.94
C LYS A 629 15.28 2.36 -28.71
N ALA A 630 15.89 2.96 -29.72
CA ALA A 630 16.07 4.39 -29.71
C ALA A 630 14.67 4.96 -29.63
N SER A 631 14.38 5.62 -28.51
CA SER A 631 13.20 6.43 -28.26
C SER A 631 11.79 5.80 -28.18
N PHE A 632 10.98 6.42 -27.32
CA PHE A 632 9.65 5.91 -26.97
C PHE A 632 8.57 6.98 -27.04
N CYS A 633 7.50 6.61 -27.72
CA CYS A 633 6.16 7.16 -27.60
C CYS A 633 5.39 6.32 -26.57
N LEU A 634 4.94 6.89 -25.46
CA LEU A 634 4.11 6.15 -24.51
C LEU A 634 2.64 6.39 -24.83
N GLU A 635 1.93 5.37 -25.31
CA GLU A 635 0.51 5.46 -25.66
C GLU A 635 -0.32 4.22 -25.33
N ASP A 636 -1.65 4.38 -25.30
CA ASP A 636 -2.58 3.29 -25.04
C ASP A 636 -2.95 2.58 -26.36
N THR A 637 -2.12 1.62 -26.78
CA THR A 637 -2.38 0.85 -28.03
C THR A 637 -3.66 0.01 -27.92
N HIS A 638 -3.91 -0.62 -26.77
CA HIS A 638 -5.14 -1.34 -26.45
C HIS A 638 -5.28 -1.44 -24.93
N CYS A 639 -6.50 -1.69 -24.46
CA CYS A 639 -6.83 -1.80 -23.04
C CYS A 639 -7.76 -2.98 -22.79
N ASP A 640 -7.81 -3.43 -21.54
CA ASP A 640 -8.81 -4.40 -21.10
C ASP A 640 -10.25 -3.90 -21.32
N ASP A 641 -11.19 -4.84 -21.33
CA ASP A 641 -12.59 -4.58 -21.63
C ASP A 641 -13.21 -3.58 -20.64
N GLY A 642 -13.74 -2.47 -21.17
CA GLY A 642 -14.35 -1.41 -20.34
C GLY A 642 -13.39 -0.28 -19.95
N ILE A 643 -12.10 -0.39 -20.25
CA ILE A 643 -11.12 0.68 -20.03
C ILE A 643 -10.97 1.54 -21.30
N GLN A 644 -11.04 2.86 -21.15
CA GLN A 644 -10.87 3.79 -22.26
C GLN A 644 -9.42 4.24 -22.40
N LYS A 645 -8.93 4.21 -23.65
CA LYS A 645 -7.64 4.79 -24.04
C LYS A 645 -7.60 6.29 -23.77
N ARG A 646 -6.46 6.77 -23.25
CA ARG A 646 -6.27 8.17 -22.85
C ARG A 646 -5.06 8.83 -23.50
N TYR A 647 -3.97 8.09 -23.63
CA TYR A 647 -2.70 8.62 -24.13
C TYR A 647 -2.50 8.25 -25.60
N GLU A 648 -2.05 9.24 -26.38
CA GLU A 648 -1.80 9.11 -27.82
C GLU A 648 -0.67 10.08 -28.20
N CYS A 649 0.34 9.59 -28.92
CA CYS A 649 1.51 10.42 -29.25
C CYS A 649 1.30 11.34 -30.45
N ALA A 650 0.29 11.05 -31.27
CA ALA A 650 -0.05 11.87 -32.42
C ALA A 650 -0.34 13.32 -31.99
N ASN A 651 0.00 14.27 -32.85
CA ASN A 651 -0.28 15.71 -32.66
C ASN A 651 0.27 16.31 -31.34
N PHE A 652 1.41 15.82 -30.86
CA PHE A 652 2.00 16.26 -29.58
C PHE A 652 1.06 16.02 -28.39
N GLY A 653 0.30 14.93 -28.46
CA GLY A 653 -0.59 14.50 -27.39
C GLY A 653 0.17 14.13 -26.11
N ALA A 654 -0.59 14.03 -25.02
CA ALA A 654 -0.05 13.58 -23.74
C ALA A 654 0.40 12.12 -23.86
N GLN A 655 1.58 11.82 -23.31
CA GLN A 655 2.16 10.49 -23.32
C GLN A 655 2.08 9.82 -21.95
N GLY A 656 1.84 8.51 -21.96
CA GLY A 656 1.70 7.67 -20.79
C GLY A 656 1.07 6.32 -21.13
N ILE A 657 0.98 5.43 -20.15
CA ILE A 657 0.27 4.16 -20.28
C ILE A 657 -0.75 4.10 -19.14
N THR A 658 -2.04 4.06 -19.48
CA THR A 658 -3.15 3.99 -18.55
C THR A 658 -3.18 2.63 -17.84
N VAL A 659 -3.65 2.59 -16.59
CA VAL A 659 -3.82 1.32 -15.85
C VAL A 659 -4.75 0.37 -16.61
N GLY A 660 -4.35 -0.90 -16.77
CA GLY A 660 -5.09 -1.90 -17.54
C GLY A 660 -5.00 -1.70 -19.07
N CYS A 661 -4.09 -0.84 -19.51
CA CYS A 661 -3.73 -0.69 -20.92
C CYS A 661 -2.30 -1.16 -21.17
N TRP A 662 -1.99 -1.36 -22.45
CA TRP A 662 -0.65 -1.67 -22.89
C TRP A 662 -0.24 -0.91 -24.14
N ASP A 663 1.06 -0.67 -24.24
CA ASP A 663 1.73 -0.09 -25.38
C ASP A 663 2.40 -1.19 -26.21
N THR A 664 2.13 -1.26 -27.51
CA THR A 664 2.65 -2.30 -28.40
C THR A 664 3.58 -1.74 -29.46
N TYR A 665 4.86 -2.01 -29.25
CA TYR A 665 5.92 -1.84 -30.24
C TYR A 665 6.02 -3.09 -31.11
N ARG A 666 5.40 -3.05 -32.28
CA ARG A 666 5.37 -4.17 -33.22
C ARG A 666 6.74 -4.47 -33.83
N HIS A 667 7.00 -5.72 -34.17
CA HIS A 667 8.27 -6.19 -34.73
C HIS A 667 8.72 -5.54 -36.05
N ASP A 668 7.80 -4.92 -36.80
CA ASP A 668 8.04 -4.34 -38.14
C ASP A 668 8.60 -2.91 -38.10
N ILE A 669 8.44 -2.21 -36.97
CA ILE A 669 8.91 -0.82 -36.83
C ILE A 669 10.44 -0.77 -36.68
N ASP A 670 11.03 0.39 -36.96
CA ASP A 670 12.47 0.59 -36.85
C ASP A 670 12.94 0.53 -35.38
N CYS A 671 14.19 0.11 -35.19
CA CYS A 671 14.84 -0.08 -33.88
C CYS A 671 14.19 -1.14 -32.98
N GLN A 672 13.23 -1.90 -33.48
CA GLN A 672 12.62 -3.02 -32.75
C GLN A 672 13.37 -4.34 -33.02
N TRP A 673 14.67 -4.33 -32.72
CA TRP A 673 15.55 -5.47 -32.95
C TRP A 673 16.81 -5.45 -32.07
N ILE A 674 17.56 -6.55 -32.13
CA ILE A 674 18.99 -6.58 -31.81
C ILE A 674 19.76 -6.82 -33.12
N ASP A 675 20.75 -5.99 -33.42
CA ASP A 675 21.66 -6.22 -34.54
C ASP A 675 22.64 -7.35 -34.17
N ILE A 676 22.46 -8.51 -34.80
CA ILE A 676 23.23 -9.73 -34.54
C ILE A 676 24.21 -10.05 -35.69
N THR A 677 24.53 -9.08 -36.53
CA THR A 677 25.43 -9.26 -37.68
C THR A 677 26.79 -9.86 -37.28
N ASP A 678 27.32 -9.43 -36.13
CA ASP A 678 28.63 -9.85 -35.62
C ASP A 678 28.56 -11.08 -34.69
N VAL A 679 27.36 -11.60 -34.44
CA VAL A 679 27.13 -12.71 -33.50
C VAL A 679 27.36 -14.04 -34.22
N LYS A 680 28.10 -14.94 -33.57
CA LYS A 680 28.35 -16.29 -34.10
C LYS A 680 27.15 -17.21 -33.81
N PRO A 681 26.99 -18.33 -34.53
CA PRO A 681 26.03 -19.36 -34.14
C PRO A 681 26.33 -19.91 -32.73
N GLY A 682 25.29 -20.19 -31.96
CA GLY A 682 25.40 -20.67 -30.60
C GLY A 682 24.09 -20.58 -29.81
N ASP A 683 24.18 -20.94 -28.53
CA ASP A 683 23.09 -20.82 -27.56
C ASP A 683 23.27 -19.56 -26.72
N TYR A 684 22.18 -18.80 -26.59
CA TYR A 684 22.14 -17.48 -25.98
C TYR A 684 20.93 -17.34 -25.06
N ILE A 685 20.98 -16.32 -24.22
CA ILE A 685 19.86 -15.80 -23.45
C ILE A 685 19.48 -14.46 -24.07
N PHE A 686 18.27 -14.38 -24.60
CA PHE A 686 17.70 -13.11 -25.04
C PHE A 686 17.01 -12.45 -23.84
N GLN A 687 17.34 -11.20 -23.56
CA GLN A 687 16.83 -10.45 -22.43
C GLN A 687 16.29 -9.11 -22.86
N VAL A 688 15.14 -8.73 -22.29
CA VAL A 688 14.57 -7.39 -22.39
C VAL A 688 14.39 -6.83 -20.99
N VAL A 689 14.81 -5.59 -20.76
CA VAL A 689 14.64 -4.89 -19.48
C VAL A 689 13.87 -3.60 -19.71
N ILE A 690 12.73 -3.42 -19.05
CA ILE A 690 11.92 -2.20 -19.08
C ILE A 690 12.32 -1.26 -17.92
N ASN A 691 12.29 0.05 -18.16
CA ASN A 691 12.68 1.09 -17.21
C ASN A 691 13.98 0.74 -16.44
N PRO A 692 15.07 0.41 -17.17
CA PRO A 692 16.26 -0.21 -16.60
C PRO A 692 17.01 0.67 -15.59
N ASN A 693 16.83 1.99 -15.69
CA ASN A 693 17.49 2.99 -14.87
C ASN A 693 16.64 3.46 -13.68
N TYR A 694 15.44 2.89 -13.48
CA TYR A 694 14.48 3.31 -12.45
C TYR A 694 14.13 4.81 -12.56
N GLU A 695 14.03 5.32 -13.78
CA GLU A 695 13.82 6.75 -14.05
C GLU A 695 12.45 7.23 -13.59
N VAL A 696 11.44 6.38 -13.79
CA VAL A 696 10.06 6.54 -13.33
C VAL A 696 9.81 5.53 -12.21
N ALA A 697 9.05 5.95 -11.20
CA ALA A 697 8.74 5.09 -10.07
C ALA A 697 7.66 4.06 -10.40
N GLU A 698 7.90 2.80 -10.04
CA GLU A 698 6.95 1.68 -10.18
C GLU A 698 6.71 0.97 -8.84
N SER A 699 5.60 0.23 -8.74
CA SER A 699 5.27 -0.54 -7.53
C SER A 699 6.05 -1.85 -7.42
N ASP A 700 6.44 -2.44 -8.54
CA ASP A 700 7.34 -3.60 -8.61
C ASP A 700 8.33 -3.37 -9.75
N TYR A 701 9.59 -3.76 -9.55
CA TYR A 701 10.62 -3.76 -10.60
C TYR A 701 11.14 -5.18 -10.88
N THR A 702 10.72 -6.16 -10.08
CA THR A 702 11.22 -7.54 -10.17
C THR A 702 10.69 -8.27 -11.41
N ASN A 703 9.60 -7.75 -11.97
CA ASN A 703 8.91 -8.18 -13.19
C ASN A 703 9.29 -7.35 -14.44
N ASN A 704 10.15 -6.33 -14.34
CA ASN A 704 10.59 -5.52 -15.48
C ASN A 704 11.56 -6.24 -16.44
N ILE A 705 12.05 -7.42 -16.03
CA ILE A 705 13.01 -8.20 -16.80
C ILE A 705 12.29 -9.37 -17.45
N LEU A 706 12.52 -9.58 -18.74
CA LEU A 706 12.12 -10.76 -19.47
C LEU A 706 13.35 -11.50 -19.99
N LYS A 707 13.38 -12.83 -19.88
CA LYS A 707 14.43 -13.69 -20.40
C LYS A 707 13.85 -14.83 -21.22
N CYS A 708 14.46 -15.11 -22.38
CA CYS A 708 14.16 -16.25 -23.23
C CYS A 708 15.45 -17.03 -23.53
N ARG A 709 15.31 -18.33 -23.80
CA ARG A 709 16.39 -19.08 -24.46
C ARG A 709 16.33 -18.80 -25.95
N SER A 710 17.50 -18.59 -26.54
CA SER A 710 17.63 -18.32 -27.96
C SER A 710 18.73 -19.20 -28.55
N ARG A 711 18.41 -19.98 -29.57
CA ARG A 711 19.39 -20.80 -30.31
C ARG A 711 19.52 -20.26 -31.71
N TYR A 712 20.73 -19.86 -32.08
CA TYR A 712 21.05 -19.28 -33.39
C TYR A 712 21.98 -20.20 -34.16
N ASP A 713 21.60 -20.66 -35.35
CA ASP A 713 22.42 -21.57 -36.17
C ASP A 713 23.18 -20.86 -37.31
N GLY A 714 23.02 -19.54 -37.45
CA GLY A 714 23.60 -18.76 -38.54
C GLY A 714 22.65 -18.52 -39.73
N GLN A 715 21.47 -19.13 -39.74
CA GLN A 715 20.42 -18.90 -40.75
C GLN A 715 19.05 -18.63 -40.12
N ARG A 716 18.77 -19.28 -38.99
CA ARG A 716 17.53 -19.22 -38.24
C ARG A 716 17.83 -19.03 -36.77
N ILE A 717 16.82 -18.55 -36.06
CA ILE A 717 16.85 -18.41 -34.62
C ILE A 717 15.59 -19.03 -34.04
N TRP A 718 15.74 -19.75 -32.93
CA TRP A 718 14.63 -20.28 -32.15
C TRP A 718 14.64 -19.62 -30.79
N THR A 719 13.61 -18.83 -30.51
CA THR A 719 13.38 -18.23 -29.19
C THR A 719 12.28 -19.02 -28.50
N TYR A 720 12.55 -19.50 -27.29
CA TYR A 720 11.64 -20.37 -26.56
C TYR A 720 11.79 -20.21 -25.04
N ASN A 721 10.79 -20.67 -24.29
CA ASN A 721 10.75 -20.57 -22.83
C ASN A 721 10.94 -19.12 -22.35
N CYS A 722 10.25 -18.17 -22.99
CA CYS A 722 10.26 -16.79 -22.53
C CYS A 722 9.55 -16.68 -21.18
N ARG A 723 10.19 -16.04 -20.21
CA ARG A 723 9.68 -15.89 -18.84
C ARG A 723 9.99 -14.50 -18.30
N ILE A 724 9.07 -13.99 -17.49
CA ILE A 724 9.25 -12.77 -16.72
C ILE A 724 10.10 -13.08 -15.49
N GLY A 725 10.97 -12.15 -15.10
CA GLY A 725 11.79 -12.24 -13.90
C GLY A 725 10.95 -12.53 -12.66
N GLY A 726 11.37 -13.49 -11.85
CA GLY A 726 10.63 -13.88 -10.65
C GLY A 726 9.27 -14.55 -10.88
N SER A 727 8.90 -14.92 -12.12
CA SER A 727 7.66 -15.67 -12.41
C SER A 727 7.77 -17.17 -12.09
N VAL A 728 8.98 -17.68 -11.87
CA VAL A 728 9.25 -19.08 -11.50
C VAL A 728 10.00 -19.16 -10.17
N SER A 729 10.10 -20.36 -9.60
CA SER A 729 10.92 -20.59 -8.42
C SER A 729 12.41 -20.39 -8.70
N SER A 730 13.19 -20.07 -7.66
CA SER A 730 14.64 -19.90 -7.78
C SER A 730 15.34 -21.15 -8.33
N GLU A 731 14.88 -22.34 -7.94
CA GLU A 731 15.40 -23.60 -8.47
C GLU A 731 15.08 -23.77 -9.97
N ALA A 732 13.85 -23.45 -10.40
CA ALA A 732 13.46 -23.51 -11.81
C ALA A 732 14.07 -22.38 -12.65
N GLU A 733 14.51 -21.29 -12.01
CA GLU A 733 15.28 -20.21 -12.64
C GLU A 733 16.75 -20.59 -12.82
N GLU A 734 17.33 -21.38 -11.91
CA GLU A 734 18.68 -21.95 -12.04
C GLU A 734 18.71 -23.16 -12.99
N THR A 735 17.71 -24.05 -12.89
CA THR A 735 17.48 -25.16 -13.81
C THR A 735 16.58 -24.71 -14.96
N PHE A 736 17.11 -23.90 -15.87
CA PHE A 736 16.54 -23.81 -17.22
C PHE A 736 16.72 -25.17 -17.90
N PRO A 737 15.68 -26.02 -18.03
CA PRO A 737 15.84 -27.29 -18.70
C PRO A 737 16.08 -26.97 -20.18
N GLY A 738 17.22 -27.38 -20.72
CA GLY A 738 17.40 -27.41 -22.16
C GLY A 738 16.30 -28.26 -22.80
N LEU A 739 16.01 -28.00 -24.08
CA LEU A 739 15.07 -28.80 -24.89
C LEU A 739 15.29 -30.30 -24.63
N LEU A 740 14.32 -30.95 -23.97
CA LEU A 740 14.25 -32.42 -23.85
C LEU A 740 13.78 -33.07 -25.16
N THR A 741 13.44 -32.29 -26.18
CA THR A 741 12.97 -32.75 -27.48
C THR A 741 14.02 -32.51 -28.57
N ASN A 742 15.18 -33.17 -28.41
CA ASN A 742 16.09 -33.43 -29.52
C ASN A 742 16.38 -34.93 -29.64
N GLN A 743 15.40 -35.79 -29.33
CA GLN A 743 15.43 -37.18 -29.79
C GLN A 743 15.05 -37.21 -31.27
N LEU A 744 16.07 -37.28 -32.13
CA LEU A 744 15.94 -37.75 -33.50
C LEU A 744 15.40 -39.18 -33.46
N SER A 745 14.11 -39.35 -33.75
CA SER A 745 13.58 -40.66 -34.14
C SER A 745 14.14 -40.96 -35.53
N HIS A 746 15.12 -41.86 -35.58
CA HIS A 746 15.48 -42.53 -36.81
C HIS A 746 14.30 -43.45 -37.20
N ARG A 747 13.67 -43.17 -38.34
CA ARG A 747 13.03 -44.20 -39.15
C ARG A 747 14.00 -44.67 -40.21
#